data_AF-A0A7K7DSL8-F1
#
_entry.id   AF-A0A7K7DSL8-F1
#
_cell.length_a   1.000
_cell.length_b   1.000
_cell.length_c   1.000
_cell.angle_alpha   90.00
_cell.angle_beta   90.00
_cell.angle_gamma   90.00
#
_symmetry.space_group_name_H-M   'P 1'
#
loop_
_entity.id
_entity.type
_entity.pdbx_description
1 polymer ?
#
loop_
_entity_poly.entity_id
_entity_poly.type
_entity_poly.pdbx_seq_one_letter_code
_entity_poly.pdbx_strand_id
1 'polypeptide(L)'
;TPQHMCLSPLQSLELEFADDFQARILATQPSVTSASRTQFFLQLSPSHFSLLQYKQGLLSHLRDFQQAALVSFATTGEKTVAAVLTCRSELKPGSSDGLQAGSTVEDARRQDSLTCSNQTYNINLYLVETGQRLLDTTITFTLEQGGAKPQQLYIQVFLKKDDSVGYRALVQTEDHMLMFLQQPGKVVWSREESLAEVVSLEMVDLPLTGAQAELEGEFGKKADGLLGMFLKRLSSQLILLQAWTAHLWKMFYDARKPRSQIKNEINIDNLARDEFNLQKMMVMVTASGKLFGIESSSGTILWKQYLRNVRPGSSFKLMVQRTTAHFPHPPQCTLLVKDKETKMSFLYVFNPIFGKRSQVAPPVLKRPILQTLLLPIMDQDYAKVLLLIDDEYKVTPFPATKNVLRQLEEMAHSIYFYLVDAEQGKLSGFRLKKDLSTEESWEVAIPTEVQRIVAVKGKRSNEHVHSQGRVMGDRSVLYKSLNPNLLAVVTESTDTHHERTFIGIYLMDGVTGRIIHSSVQKKAKGPVHMVHSENWVVYQYWNTKARRNEFTVLELYEGTEQYNATAFSSLDRPILPQVLQQSYIFPSAISAMEATITERGITSRHLLVGLPSGAILSLPKALLDPRRPEIPTEQSREENLIPYSPDVQIHAERFINYNQTISRMRGIYTAPSGLESTCLVVAYGLDIFQTRVYPSKQFDVLKDDYDYVLISSVLFGLVFATMITKRLAQVKLLNRAWR
;
A
#
# COMPACT_ATOMS: atom_id res chain seq x y z
N THR A 1 32.50 0.35 -41.50
CA THR A 1 33.62 0.79 -40.64
C THR A 1 33.60 2.30 -40.52
N PRO A 2 32.93 2.86 -39.49
CA PRO A 2 32.67 4.29 -39.35
C PRO A 2 33.70 4.96 -38.42
N GLN A 3 35.00 4.69 -38.61
CA GLN A 3 36.06 5.19 -37.73
C GLN A 3 36.98 6.23 -38.38
N HIS A 4 36.80 6.57 -39.67
CA HIS A 4 37.71 7.48 -40.38
C HIS A 4 37.12 8.82 -40.86
N MET A 5 35.86 9.13 -40.57
CA MET A 5 35.26 10.46 -40.82
C MET A 5 34.69 11.04 -39.52
N CYS A 6 35.52 11.58 -38.60
CA CYS A 6 35.00 12.52 -37.59
C CYS A 6 36.01 13.27 -36.69
N LEU A 7 37.33 13.24 -36.91
CA LEU A 7 38.27 13.87 -35.97
C LEU A 7 38.70 15.30 -36.32
N SER A 8 38.68 15.71 -37.60
CA SER A 8 39.19 17.03 -38.01
C SER A 8 38.25 18.25 -37.88
N PRO A 9 36.91 18.17 -38.05
CA PRO A 9 36.06 19.37 -37.98
C PRO A 9 35.54 19.71 -36.57
N LEU A 10 35.62 18.79 -35.60
CA LEU A 10 35.19 19.04 -34.22
C LEU A 10 36.30 19.71 -33.39
N GLN A 11 37.56 19.38 -33.63
CA GLN A 11 38.72 20.06 -33.02
C GLN A 11 38.77 21.55 -33.39
N SER A 12 38.35 21.93 -34.60
CA SER A 12 38.25 23.35 -35.00
C SER A 12 37.13 24.12 -34.29
N LEU A 13 36.22 23.43 -33.59
CA LEU A 13 35.09 24.02 -32.86
C LEU A 13 35.29 23.97 -31.35
N GLU A 14 36.46 23.54 -30.85
CA GLU A 14 36.78 23.38 -29.43
C GLU A 14 35.78 22.46 -28.67
N LEU A 15 35.15 21.51 -29.36
CA LEU A 15 34.22 20.56 -28.77
C LEU A 15 34.91 19.23 -28.48
N GLU A 16 34.91 18.81 -27.22
CA GLU A 16 35.45 17.52 -26.78
C GLU A 16 34.32 16.59 -26.35
N PHE A 17 34.46 15.31 -26.66
CA PHE A 17 33.56 14.28 -26.14
C PHE A 17 34.07 13.84 -24.77
N ALA A 18 33.15 13.60 -23.83
CA ALA A 18 33.51 12.99 -22.56
C ALA A 18 34.00 11.55 -22.77
N ASP A 19 35.01 11.15 -22.00
CA ASP A 19 35.54 9.79 -22.00
C ASP A 19 34.43 8.78 -21.68
N ASP A 20 34.39 7.66 -22.41
CA ASP A 20 33.40 6.58 -22.29
C ASP A 20 31.91 7.00 -22.47
N PHE A 21 31.63 8.18 -23.05
CA PHE A 21 30.26 8.62 -23.35
C PHE A 21 29.86 8.39 -24.81
N GLN A 22 28.68 7.78 -25.03
CA GLN A 22 28.12 7.65 -26.36
C GLN A 22 27.39 8.94 -26.77
N ALA A 23 28.06 9.77 -27.58
CA ALA A 23 27.50 11.00 -28.14
C ALA A 23 26.21 10.73 -28.95
N ARG A 24 25.28 11.68 -28.90
CA ARG A 24 23.98 11.60 -29.60
C ARG A 24 23.71 12.86 -30.42
N ILE A 25 23.16 12.68 -31.61
CA ILE A 25 22.68 13.76 -32.48
C ILE A 25 21.15 13.82 -32.38
N LEU A 26 20.63 15.00 -32.06
CA LEU A 26 19.19 15.26 -32.02
C LEU A 26 18.83 16.23 -33.15
N ALA A 27 18.25 15.71 -34.23
CA ALA A 27 17.77 16.50 -35.36
C ALA A 27 16.27 16.83 -35.22
N THR A 28 15.79 17.83 -35.95
CA THR A 28 14.38 18.20 -35.99
C THR A 28 13.83 18.21 -37.42
N GLN A 29 12.71 17.52 -37.61
CA GLN A 29 11.94 17.52 -38.86
C GLN A 29 10.49 17.89 -38.53
N PRO A 30 10.10 19.17 -38.67
CA PRO A 30 8.77 19.64 -38.27
C PRO A 30 7.63 19.08 -39.14
N SER A 31 7.87 18.88 -40.44
CA SER A 31 6.93 18.24 -41.35
C SER A 31 7.60 17.07 -42.06
N VAL A 32 6.87 15.96 -42.17
CA VAL A 32 7.30 14.75 -42.90
C VAL A 32 7.47 15.03 -44.40
N THR A 33 6.74 16.02 -44.93
CA THR A 33 6.81 16.38 -46.37
C THR A 33 7.93 17.37 -46.69
N SER A 34 8.45 18.10 -45.70
CA SER A 34 9.56 19.03 -45.88
C SER A 34 10.88 18.40 -45.47
N ALA A 35 11.99 18.90 -46.04
CA ALA A 35 13.32 18.54 -45.57
C ALA A 35 13.50 18.85 -44.07
N SER A 36 14.34 18.05 -43.39
CA SER A 36 14.73 18.33 -42.00
C SER A 36 15.43 19.69 -41.90
N ARG A 37 15.36 20.31 -40.73
CA ARG A 37 16.14 21.54 -40.49
C ARG A 37 17.64 21.23 -40.56
N THR A 38 18.41 22.21 -41.01
CA THR A 38 19.88 22.12 -41.08
C THR A 38 20.55 22.16 -39.71
N GLN A 39 19.82 22.57 -38.68
CA GLN A 39 20.29 22.71 -37.31
C GLN A 39 19.93 21.48 -36.48
N PHE A 40 20.83 21.09 -35.58
CA PHE A 40 20.67 19.94 -34.70
C PHE A 40 21.45 20.15 -33.39
N PHE A 41 21.05 19.43 -32.34
CA PHE A 41 21.86 19.35 -31.11
C PHE A 41 22.84 18.19 -31.18
N LEU A 42 24.05 18.42 -30.70
CA LEU A 42 25.05 17.41 -30.42
C LEU A 42 25.21 17.30 -28.90
N GLN A 43 24.93 16.11 -28.35
CA GLN A 43 25.17 15.80 -26.94
C GLN A 43 26.61 15.30 -26.79
N LEU A 44 27.45 16.10 -26.11
CA LEU A 44 28.89 15.85 -25.93
C LEU A 44 29.19 15.14 -24.62
N SER A 45 28.41 15.44 -23.57
CA SER A 45 28.44 14.78 -22.27
C SER A 45 27.01 14.69 -21.69
N PRO A 46 26.79 13.98 -20.56
CA PRO A 46 25.47 13.90 -19.91
C PRO A 46 24.85 15.27 -19.58
N SER A 47 25.67 16.30 -19.37
CA SER A 47 25.24 17.65 -18.99
C SER A 47 25.68 18.74 -19.97
N HIS A 48 26.11 18.37 -21.18
CA HIS A 48 26.68 19.28 -22.17
C HIS A 48 26.07 19.04 -23.55
N PHE A 49 25.39 20.07 -24.05
CA PHE A 49 24.76 20.07 -25.37
C PHE A 49 25.28 21.26 -26.18
N SER A 50 25.56 21.05 -27.46
CA SER A 50 25.92 22.12 -28.40
C SER A 50 24.92 22.16 -29.56
N LEU A 51 24.46 23.35 -29.93
CA LEU A 51 23.60 23.59 -31.09
C LEU A 51 24.48 23.92 -32.31
N LEU A 52 24.43 23.05 -33.31
CA LEU A 52 25.22 23.14 -34.53
C LEU A 52 24.32 23.32 -35.75
N GLN A 53 24.88 23.85 -36.82
CA GLN A 53 24.24 23.96 -38.13
C GLN A 53 25.13 23.34 -39.19
N TYR A 54 24.54 22.53 -40.06
CA TYR A 54 25.21 21.94 -41.22
C TYR A 54 24.71 22.57 -42.51
N LYS A 55 25.61 23.22 -43.25
CA LYS A 55 25.28 23.86 -44.53
C LYS A 55 26.40 23.60 -45.54
N GLN A 56 26.04 22.97 -46.67
CA GLN A 56 26.95 22.74 -47.81
C GLN A 56 28.31 22.10 -47.42
N GLY A 57 28.30 21.12 -46.52
CA GLY A 57 29.51 20.41 -46.09
C GLY A 57 30.28 21.08 -44.94
N LEU A 58 29.87 22.28 -44.51
CA LEU A 58 30.48 22.99 -43.39
C LEU A 58 29.62 22.90 -42.12
N LEU A 59 30.27 22.68 -40.98
CA LEU A 59 29.65 22.73 -39.65
C LEU A 59 29.94 24.11 -39.04
N SER A 60 28.89 24.80 -38.61
CA SER A 60 29.00 26.06 -37.87
C SER A 60 28.41 25.90 -36.48
N HIS A 61 29.15 26.38 -35.47
CA HIS A 61 28.70 26.40 -34.09
C HIS A 61 27.80 27.60 -33.83
N LEU A 62 26.55 27.36 -33.39
CA LEU A 62 25.60 28.42 -33.07
C LEU A 62 25.63 28.77 -31.59
N ARG A 63 25.59 27.76 -30.71
CA ARG A 63 25.57 27.99 -29.27
C ARG A 63 25.97 26.76 -28.49
N ASP A 64 26.72 27.00 -27.42
CA ASP A 64 27.08 25.96 -26.45
C ASP A 64 26.25 26.07 -25.17
N PHE A 65 25.87 24.92 -24.60
CA PHE A 65 25.08 24.80 -23.38
C PHE A 65 25.79 23.90 -22.37
N GLN A 66 26.61 24.52 -21.54
CA GLN A 66 27.20 23.89 -20.36
C GLN A 66 26.15 23.78 -19.24
N GLN A 67 26.15 22.66 -18.51
CA GLN A 67 25.19 22.37 -17.43
C GLN A 67 23.71 22.33 -17.88
N ALA A 68 23.46 21.93 -19.13
CA ALA A 68 22.11 21.65 -19.61
C ALA A 68 21.72 20.21 -19.28
N ALA A 69 20.59 20.04 -18.59
CA ALA A 69 20.07 18.73 -18.22
C ALA A 69 19.31 18.08 -19.39
N LEU A 70 18.43 18.83 -20.04
CA LEU A 70 17.57 18.34 -21.11
C LEU A 70 17.35 19.43 -22.18
N VAL A 71 17.13 18.99 -23.42
CA VAL A 71 16.80 19.85 -24.55
C VAL A 71 15.62 19.28 -25.34
N SER A 72 14.78 20.14 -25.91
CA SER A 72 13.68 19.73 -26.78
C SER A 72 13.47 20.75 -27.91
N PHE A 73 13.20 20.26 -29.12
CA PHE A 73 12.73 21.10 -30.21
C PHE A 73 11.21 21.26 -30.18
N ALA A 74 10.71 22.38 -30.69
CA ALA A 74 9.29 22.61 -30.94
C ALA A 74 9.13 23.58 -32.12
N THR A 75 8.05 23.44 -32.89
CA THR A 75 7.78 24.30 -34.06
C THR A 75 6.36 24.85 -33.99
N THR A 76 6.19 26.14 -34.26
CA THR A 76 4.89 26.80 -34.38
C THR A 76 4.83 27.59 -35.68
N GLY A 77 3.96 27.16 -36.60
CA GLY A 77 3.96 27.68 -37.97
C GLY A 77 5.34 27.49 -38.61
N GLU A 78 6.01 28.59 -38.96
CA GLU A 78 7.36 28.58 -39.53
C GLU A 78 8.48 28.66 -38.49
N LYS A 79 8.19 29.17 -37.28
CA LYS A 79 9.20 29.42 -36.24
C LYS A 79 9.57 28.11 -35.54
N THR A 80 10.83 27.71 -35.66
CA THR A 80 11.40 26.56 -34.96
C THR A 80 12.22 27.04 -33.76
N VAL A 81 11.88 26.55 -32.58
CA VAL A 81 12.49 26.94 -31.31
C VAL A 81 13.04 25.72 -30.57
N ALA A 82 14.07 25.93 -29.77
CA ALA A 82 14.65 24.93 -28.88
C ALA A 82 14.47 25.37 -27.43
N ALA A 83 13.93 24.51 -26.59
CA ALA A 83 13.90 24.70 -25.16
C ALA A 83 15.09 23.99 -24.52
N VAL A 84 15.76 24.67 -23.59
CA VAL A 84 16.88 24.12 -22.82
C VAL A 84 16.57 24.25 -21.34
N LEU A 85 16.70 23.14 -20.63
CA LEU A 85 16.54 23.03 -19.18
C LEU A 85 17.92 23.09 -18.50
N THR A 86 18.13 24.08 -17.66
CA THR A 86 19.37 24.25 -16.88
C THR A 86 19.08 24.25 -15.38
N CYS A 87 20.04 23.80 -14.58
CA CYS A 87 19.98 23.99 -13.13
C CYS A 87 20.33 25.45 -12.79
N ARG A 88 19.60 26.04 -11.84
CA ARG A 88 19.93 27.36 -11.33
C ARG A 88 21.02 27.24 -10.26
N SER A 89 22.28 27.52 -10.62
CA SER A 89 23.34 27.68 -9.61
C SER A 89 23.21 29.04 -8.93
N GLU A 90 23.09 29.07 -7.61
CA GLU A 90 23.43 30.28 -6.85
C GLU A 90 24.95 30.41 -6.85
N LEU A 91 25.50 31.23 -7.75
CA LEU A 91 26.78 31.86 -7.48
C LEU A 91 26.55 32.78 -6.27
N LYS A 92 26.93 32.34 -5.07
CA LYS A 92 27.10 33.25 -3.95
C LYS A 92 28.08 34.34 -4.42
N PRO A 93 27.70 35.63 -4.45
CA PRO A 93 28.66 36.69 -4.73
C PRO A 93 29.72 36.65 -3.63
N GLY A 94 30.99 36.59 -4.05
CA GLY A 94 32.12 36.37 -3.15
C GLY A 94 32.13 37.34 -1.98
N SER A 95 32.05 36.80 -0.76
CA SER A 95 32.64 37.45 0.40
C SER A 95 34.14 37.26 0.28
N SER A 96 34.84 38.33 -0.07
CA SER A 96 36.28 38.44 0.11
C SER A 96 36.60 38.27 1.60
N ASP A 97 37.11 37.10 2.00
CA ASP A 97 38.00 37.00 3.15
C ASP A 97 38.74 35.66 3.17
N GLY A 98 40.07 35.75 3.26
CA GLY A 98 40.89 34.79 4.01
C GLY A 98 41.39 33.55 3.27
N LEU A 99 42.69 33.56 2.98
CA LEU A 99 43.54 32.44 2.56
C LEU A 99 43.20 31.11 3.26
N GLN A 100 43.14 30.03 2.47
CA GLN A 100 43.91 28.81 2.75
C GLN A 100 44.08 27.96 1.49
N ALA A 101 45.34 27.74 1.13
CA ALA A 101 45.78 26.93 0.01
C ALA A 101 45.73 25.44 0.35
N GLY A 102 45.41 24.61 -0.65
CA GLY A 102 45.76 23.18 -0.65
C GLY A 102 44.60 22.23 -0.93
N SER A 103 44.18 22.12 -2.20
CA SER A 103 43.85 20.80 -2.76
C SER A 103 44.08 20.83 -4.27
N THR A 104 44.70 19.76 -4.73
CA THR A 104 45.29 19.53 -6.04
C THR A 104 44.23 19.43 -7.14
N VAL A 105 44.60 19.91 -8.33
CA VAL A 105 43.81 20.05 -9.57
C VAL A 105 43.37 18.69 -10.20
N GLU A 106 43.48 17.58 -9.48
CA GLU A 106 43.22 16.23 -10.02
C GLU A 106 41.87 15.60 -9.62
N ASP A 107 41.14 16.14 -8.63
CA ASP A 107 39.84 15.58 -8.21
C ASP A 107 38.61 16.17 -8.95
N ALA A 108 38.81 17.13 -9.85
CA ALA A 108 37.71 17.75 -10.60
C ALA A 108 37.26 16.98 -11.85
N ARG A 109 37.94 15.88 -12.22
CA ARG A 109 37.69 15.13 -13.48
C ARG A 109 36.83 13.87 -13.34
N ARG A 110 36.25 13.59 -12.16
CA ARG A 110 35.55 12.30 -11.92
C ARG A 110 34.06 12.38 -11.55
N GLN A 111 33.41 13.54 -11.65
CA GLN A 111 31.99 13.66 -11.31
C GLN A 111 31.20 14.59 -12.26
N ASP A 112 31.09 14.19 -13.53
CA ASP A 112 30.17 14.78 -14.52
C ASP A 112 28.71 14.33 -14.27
N SER A 113 28.21 14.54 -13.05
CA SER A 113 26.79 14.38 -12.76
C SER A 113 26.24 15.72 -12.29
N LEU A 114 25.28 16.28 -13.04
CA LEU A 114 24.58 17.51 -12.70
C LEU A 114 23.97 17.37 -11.28
N THR A 115 24.59 17.99 -10.28
CA THR A 115 24.10 18.06 -8.90
C THR A 115 23.45 19.42 -8.69
N CYS A 116 22.12 19.48 -8.81
CA CYS A 116 21.37 20.71 -8.55
C CYS A 116 21.05 20.81 -7.05
N SER A 117 21.77 21.66 -6.32
CA SER A 117 21.72 21.74 -4.85
C SER A 117 20.33 22.11 -4.30
N ASN A 118 19.63 23.03 -4.95
CA ASN A 118 18.28 23.47 -4.56
C ASN A 118 17.15 22.91 -5.43
N GLN A 119 17.44 22.01 -6.39
CA GLN A 119 16.47 21.45 -7.35
C GLN A 119 15.60 22.50 -8.06
N THR A 120 16.17 23.68 -8.24
CA THR A 120 15.59 24.81 -8.96
C THR A 120 16.04 24.71 -10.41
N TYR A 121 15.08 24.54 -11.32
CA TYR A 121 15.36 24.41 -12.75
C TYR A 121 14.77 25.57 -13.53
N ASN A 122 15.51 26.01 -14.54
CA ASN A 122 15.11 27.05 -15.47
C ASN A 122 14.93 26.44 -16.86
N ILE A 123 13.79 26.70 -17.49
CA ILE A 123 13.55 26.39 -18.91
C ILE A 123 13.62 27.72 -19.68
N ASN A 124 14.46 27.77 -20.70
CA ASN A 124 14.61 28.93 -21.59
C ASN A 124 14.40 28.50 -23.05
N LEU A 125 13.84 29.39 -23.88
CA LEU A 125 13.74 29.16 -25.32
C LEU A 125 14.82 29.90 -26.09
N TYR A 126 15.27 29.25 -27.16
CA TYR A 126 16.24 29.72 -28.11
C TYR A 126 15.67 29.57 -29.52
N LEU A 127 15.94 30.55 -30.38
CA LEU A 127 15.60 30.47 -31.79
C LEU A 127 16.62 29.56 -32.48
N VAL A 128 16.16 28.53 -33.20
CA VAL A 128 17.05 27.49 -33.74
C VAL A 128 17.95 28.04 -34.84
N GLU A 129 17.47 29.01 -35.62
CA GLU A 129 18.22 29.55 -36.76
C GLU A 129 19.42 30.41 -36.34
N THR A 130 19.34 31.10 -35.21
CA THR A 130 20.35 32.07 -34.77
C THR A 130 21.04 31.69 -33.45
N GLY A 131 20.50 30.74 -32.69
CA GLY A 131 20.95 30.42 -31.34
C GLY A 131 20.63 31.51 -30.30
N GLN A 132 19.91 32.57 -30.66
CA GLN A 132 19.57 33.66 -29.73
C GLN A 132 18.49 33.24 -28.73
N ARG A 133 18.64 33.68 -27.47
CA ARG A 133 17.67 33.42 -26.40
C ARG A 133 16.47 34.34 -26.54
N LEU A 134 15.26 33.80 -26.50
CA LEU A 134 14.03 34.60 -26.49
C LEU A 134 13.83 35.21 -25.09
N LEU A 135 13.66 36.54 -25.05
CA LEU A 135 13.38 37.28 -23.81
C LEU A 135 11.97 36.94 -23.28
N ASP A 136 11.76 37.06 -21.97
CA ASP A 136 10.49 36.79 -21.28
C ASP A 136 9.91 35.37 -21.48
N THR A 137 10.78 34.40 -21.80
CA THR A 137 10.42 32.99 -21.93
C THR A 137 10.95 32.08 -20.82
N THR A 138 11.56 32.64 -19.77
CA THR A 138 12.10 31.83 -18.68
C THR A 138 10.98 31.29 -17.79
N ILE A 139 10.91 29.97 -17.62
CA ILE A 139 10.07 29.31 -16.61
C ILE A 139 11.02 28.80 -15.52
N THR A 140 10.79 29.25 -14.29
CA THR A 140 11.49 28.72 -13.10
C THR A 140 10.54 27.83 -12.31
N PHE A 141 10.97 26.63 -11.94
CA PHE A 141 10.21 25.73 -11.07
C PHE A 141 11.14 24.99 -10.11
N THR A 142 10.55 24.50 -9.01
CA THR A 142 11.25 23.77 -7.95
C THR A 142 10.61 22.40 -7.75
N LEU A 143 11.44 21.37 -7.61
CA LEU A 143 10.96 20.05 -7.19
C LEU A 143 10.88 20.01 -5.66
N GLU A 144 9.76 19.54 -5.12
CA GLU A 144 9.55 19.41 -3.67
C GLU A 144 10.38 18.26 -3.06
N GLN A 145 10.71 17.24 -3.85
CA GLN A 145 11.33 16.01 -3.35
C GLN A 145 12.84 15.98 -3.51
N GLY A 146 13.52 15.92 -2.35
CA GLY A 146 14.95 15.68 -2.16
C GLY A 146 15.58 14.56 -3.01
N GLY A 147 15.92 14.82 -4.27
CA GLY A 147 16.78 13.97 -5.10
C GLY A 147 16.18 13.46 -6.41
N ALA A 148 14.95 13.82 -6.76
CA ALA A 148 14.41 13.51 -8.08
C ALA A 148 15.05 14.43 -9.13
N LYS A 149 15.44 13.88 -10.28
CA LYS A 149 15.90 14.66 -11.44
C LYS A 149 14.86 14.64 -12.56
N PRO A 150 14.80 15.69 -13.39
CA PRO A 150 14.01 15.67 -14.62
C PRO A 150 14.66 14.71 -15.63
N GLN A 151 13.86 13.80 -16.18
CA GLN A 151 14.31 12.78 -17.14
C GLN A 151 13.84 13.07 -18.56
N GLN A 152 12.62 13.61 -18.73
CA GLN A 152 12.08 13.96 -20.04
C GLN A 152 11.45 15.36 -20.03
N LEU A 153 11.53 16.04 -21.16
CA LEU A 153 11.00 17.38 -21.38
C LEU A 153 10.28 17.42 -22.73
N TYR A 154 9.00 17.76 -22.72
CA TYR A 154 8.19 17.99 -23.91
C TYR A 154 7.68 19.43 -23.92
N ILE A 155 7.62 20.03 -25.10
CA ILE A 155 7.28 21.44 -25.26
C ILE A 155 6.10 21.60 -26.21
N GLN A 156 5.06 22.28 -25.75
CA GLN A 156 3.95 22.73 -26.57
C GLN A 156 4.09 24.23 -26.79
N VAL A 157 4.35 24.64 -28.03
CA VAL A 157 4.46 26.05 -28.44
C VAL A 157 3.15 26.55 -29.04
N PHE A 158 2.89 27.85 -28.88
CA PHE A 158 1.76 28.55 -29.49
C PHE A 158 2.13 30.02 -29.75
N LEU A 159 1.47 30.65 -30.72
CA LEU A 159 1.61 32.09 -30.98
C LEU A 159 0.71 32.87 -30.01
N LYS A 160 1.27 33.89 -29.36
CA LYS A 160 0.52 34.86 -28.55
C LYS A 160 -0.13 35.91 -29.47
N LYS A 161 -1.02 36.73 -28.90
CA LYS A 161 -1.66 37.84 -29.60
C LYS A 161 -0.67 38.89 -30.13
N ASP A 162 0.49 39.00 -29.49
CA ASP A 162 1.54 39.96 -29.83
C ASP A 162 2.58 39.36 -30.81
N ASP A 163 2.23 38.30 -31.55
CA ASP A 163 3.11 37.52 -32.45
C ASP A 163 4.37 36.88 -31.81
N SER A 164 4.50 37.02 -30.49
CA SER A 164 5.52 36.37 -29.68
C SER A 164 5.19 34.90 -29.45
N VAL A 165 6.22 34.08 -29.23
CA VAL A 165 6.05 32.65 -29.00
C VAL A 165 5.82 32.38 -27.51
N GLY A 166 4.66 31.83 -27.19
CA GLY A 166 4.36 31.22 -25.89
C GLY A 166 4.66 29.72 -25.90
N TYR A 167 4.92 29.16 -24.72
CA TYR A 167 5.05 27.71 -24.58
C TYR A 167 4.54 27.21 -23.23
N ARG A 168 4.23 25.92 -23.21
CA ARG A 168 4.01 25.11 -22.02
C ARG A 168 5.00 23.96 -22.04
N ALA A 169 5.47 23.58 -20.86
CA ALA A 169 6.42 22.48 -20.71
C ALA A 169 5.78 21.35 -19.92
N LEU A 170 5.84 20.14 -20.45
CA LEU A 170 5.56 18.91 -19.71
C LEU A 170 6.90 18.30 -19.29
N VAL A 171 7.13 18.22 -17.99
CA VAL A 171 8.35 17.66 -17.40
C VAL A 171 7.98 16.34 -16.74
N GLN A 172 8.70 15.28 -17.10
CA GLN A 172 8.67 13.99 -16.40
C GLN A 172 9.94 13.84 -15.58
N THR A 173 9.80 13.53 -14.31
CA THR A 173 10.90 13.27 -13.39
C THR A 173 11.18 11.78 -13.24
N GLU A 174 12.33 11.45 -12.66
CA GLU A 174 12.77 10.06 -12.38
C GLU A 174 11.77 9.29 -11.51
N ASP A 175 11.08 9.95 -10.58
CA ASP A 175 10.06 9.37 -9.70
C ASP A 175 8.67 9.27 -10.36
N HIS A 176 8.60 9.39 -11.68
CA HIS A 176 7.38 9.31 -12.50
C HIS A 176 6.33 10.38 -12.14
N MET A 177 6.76 11.55 -11.66
CA MET A 177 5.89 12.70 -11.51
C MET A 177 5.81 13.47 -12.84
N LEU A 178 4.61 13.86 -13.23
CA LEU A 178 4.35 14.70 -14.38
C LEU A 178 3.94 16.09 -13.92
N MET A 179 4.62 17.11 -14.43
CA MET A 179 4.29 18.50 -14.16
C MET A 179 4.04 19.23 -15.47
N PHE A 180 2.93 19.97 -15.50
CA PHE A 180 2.60 20.82 -16.63
C PHE A 180 2.75 22.29 -16.25
N LEU A 181 3.74 22.94 -16.87
CA LEU A 181 4.20 24.28 -16.53
C LEU A 181 3.73 25.28 -17.58
N GLN A 182 3.28 26.44 -17.12
CA GLN A 182 2.93 27.58 -17.96
C GLN A 182 3.74 28.82 -17.58
N GLN A 183 4.11 29.63 -18.58
CA GLN A 183 4.73 30.94 -18.36
C GLN A 183 3.86 31.80 -17.43
N PRO A 184 4.43 32.47 -16.40
CA PRO A 184 5.87 32.70 -16.14
C PRO A 184 6.53 31.71 -15.15
N GLY A 185 5.95 30.54 -14.87
CA GLY A 185 6.44 29.63 -13.80
C GLY A 185 5.35 28.91 -13.02
N LYS A 186 4.08 29.06 -13.41
CA LYS A 186 2.96 28.46 -12.69
C LYS A 186 2.83 26.99 -13.06
N VAL A 187 2.82 26.12 -12.05
CA VAL A 187 2.39 24.72 -12.20
C VAL A 187 0.88 24.74 -12.43
N VAL A 188 0.45 24.34 -13.62
CA VAL A 188 -0.97 24.28 -13.98
C VAL A 188 -1.62 23.07 -13.32
N TRP A 189 -0.96 21.92 -13.41
CA TRP A 189 -1.32 20.70 -12.72
C TRP A 189 -0.08 19.84 -12.50
N SER A 190 -0.18 18.97 -11.51
CA SER A 190 0.79 17.92 -11.20
C SER A 190 0.05 16.59 -11.15
N ARG A 191 0.67 15.53 -11.65
CA ARG A 191 0.11 14.19 -11.69
C ARG A 191 1.15 13.16 -11.29
N GLU A 192 0.79 12.34 -10.30
CA GLU A 192 1.68 11.35 -9.69
C GLU A 192 1.44 9.97 -10.33
N GLU A 193 2.17 9.64 -11.40
CA GLU A 193 2.03 8.35 -12.10
C GLU A 193 2.78 7.21 -11.39
N SER A 194 3.58 7.52 -10.38
CA SER A 194 4.23 6.52 -9.51
C SER A 194 3.21 5.57 -8.86
N LEU A 195 2.02 6.08 -8.53
CA LEU A 195 0.91 5.30 -7.95
C LEU A 195 0.29 4.28 -8.92
N ALA A 196 0.60 4.37 -10.21
CA ALA A 196 0.19 3.37 -11.18
C ALA A 196 0.91 2.03 -10.98
N GLU A 197 1.87 1.91 -10.05
CA GLU A 197 2.54 0.66 -9.68
C GLU A 197 2.74 0.52 -8.16
N VAL A 198 1.64 0.27 -7.45
CA VAL A 198 1.65 -0.08 -6.02
C VAL A 198 2.08 -1.53 -5.82
N VAL A 199 3.06 -1.74 -4.94
CA VAL A 199 3.61 -3.07 -4.61
C VAL A 199 3.18 -3.53 -3.21
N SER A 200 3.15 -2.61 -2.25
CA SER A 200 2.73 -2.89 -0.87
C SER A 200 1.85 -1.77 -0.36
N LEU A 201 0.85 -2.13 0.43
CA LEU A 201 -0.10 -1.21 1.05
C LEU A 201 -0.38 -1.65 2.48
N GLU A 202 -0.39 -0.70 3.40
CA GLU A 202 -0.89 -0.89 4.77
C GLU A 202 -1.83 0.24 5.17
N MET A 203 -2.81 -0.06 6.01
CA MET A 203 -3.69 0.95 6.61
C MET A 203 -3.33 1.12 8.08
N VAL A 204 -2.86 2.33 8.41
CA VAL A 204 -2.50 2.71 9.77
C VAL A 204 -3.59 3.62 10.32
N ASP A 205 -4.01 3.37 11.56
CA ASP A 205 -4.99 4.22 12.20
C ASP A 205 -4.43 5.64 12.43
N LEU A 206 -5.33 6.63 12.41
CA LEU A 206 -5.00 8.02 12.73
C LEU A 206 -4.62 8.20 14.21
N PRO A 207 -3.92 9.30 14.56
CA PRO A 207 -3.57 9.60 15.94
C PRO A 207 -4.80 9.88 16.79
N LEU A 208 -4.65 9.68 18.11
CA LEU A 208 -5.71 9.90 19.08
C LEU A 208 -6.14 11.37 19.11
N THR A 209 -7.41 11.62 19.40
CA THR A 209 -7.90 12.97 19.71
C THR A 209 -7.33 13.47 21.04
N GLY A 210 -7.26 14.79 21.24
CA GLY A 210 -6.76 15.36 22.50
C GLY A 210 -7.48 14.81 23.74
N ALA A 211 -8.80 14.60 23.66
CA ALA A 211 -9.59 14.00 24.74
C ALA A 211 -9.20 12.54 25.03
N GLN A 212 -8.94 11.73 23.99
CA GLN A 212 -8.49 10.35 24.15
C GLN A 212 -7.06 10.27 24.71
N ALA A 213 -6.19 11.19 24.31
CA ALA A 213 -4.83 11.27 24.86
C ALA A 213 -4.84 11.63 26.36
N GLU A 214 -5.74 12.52 26.80
CA GLU A 214 -5.94 12.83 28.22
C GLU A 214 -6.45 11.61 29.00
N LEU A 215 -7.35 10.81 28.41
CA LEU A 215 -7.84 9.56 29.01
C LEU A 215 -6.69 8.55 29.21
N GLU A 216 -5.82 8.37 28.21
CA GLU A 216 -4.64 7.51 28.37
C GLU A 216 -3.70 8.06 29.46
N GLY A 217 -3.55 9.39 29.53
CA GLY A 217 -2.84 10.08 30.59
C GLY A 217 -3.41 9.83 31.99
N GLU A 218 -4.75 9.75 32.14
CA GLU A 218 -5.46 9.47 33.40
C GLU A 218 -5.11 8.08 33.94
N PHE A 219 -5.22 7.05 33.10
CA PHE A 219 -5.09 5.65 33.50
C PHE A 219 -3.68 5.06 33.37
N GLY A 220 -2.81 5.62 32.52
CA GLY A 220 -1.52 5.02 32.18
C GLY A 220 -0.39 5.22 33.20
N LYS A 221 -0.44 6.30 34.00
CA LYS A 221 0.60 6.55 35.03
C LYS A 221 0.17 5.95 36.36
N LYS A 222 0.93 4.95 36.85
CA LYS A 222 0.86 4.45 38.22
C LYS A 222 1.14 5.63 39.17
N ALA A 223 0.10 6.20 39.78
CA ALA A 223 0.28 7.22 40.80
C ALA A 223 0.71 6.59 42.12
N ASP A 224 1.45 7.34 42.93
CA ASP A 224 1.86 6.93 44.28
C ASP A 224 0.63 6.92 45.21
N GLY A 225 -0.10 5.80 45.22
CA GLY A 225 -1.22 5.54 46.09
C GLY A 225 -2.61 5.86 45.53
N LEU A 226 -3.64 5.29 46.18
CA LEU A 226 -5.05 5.40 45.79
C LEU A 226 -5.57 6.85 45.78
N LEU A 227 -5.14 7.66 46.76
CA LEU A 227 -5.52 9.08 46.84
C LEU A 227 -4.95 9.89 45.67
N GLY A 228 -3.71 9.60 45.25
CA GLY A 228 -3.11 10.22 44.07
C GLY A 228 -3.88 9.87 42.80
N MET A 229 -4.31 8.62 42.65
CA MET A 229 -5.17 8.20 41.53
C MET A 229 -6.53 8.93 41.54
N PHE A 230 -7.17 9.04 42.71
CA PHE A 230 -8.47 9.71 42.85
C PHE A 230 -8.38 11.21 42.53
N LEU A 231 -7.41 11.92 43.11
CA LEU A 231 -7.21 13.35 42.87
C LEU A 231 -6.90 13.62 41.39
N LYS A 232 -6.08 12.76 40.76
CA LYS A 232 -5.76 12.86 39.34
C LYS A 232 -7.00 12.67 38.47
N ARG A 233 -7.84 11.67 38.76
CA ARG A 233 -9.12 11.45 38.08
C ARG A 233 -10.03 12.65 38.21
N LEU A 234 -10.18 13.20 39.43
CA LEU A 234 -11.00 14.38 39.68
C LEU A 234 -10.47 15.61 38.92
N SER A 235 -9.15 15.79 38.86
CA SER A 235 -8.53 16.87 38.08
C SER A 235 -8.77 16.74 36.58
N SER A 236 -8.66 15.53 36.01
CA SER A 236 -8.91 15.28 34.59
C SER A 236 -10.38 15.51 34.23
N GLN A 237 -11.31 15.02 35.05
CA GLN A 237 -12.74 15.27 34.86
C GLN A 237 -13.10 16.76 34.97
N LEU A 238 -12.44 17.51 35.86
CA LEU A 238 -12.62 18.96 35.95
C LEU A 238 -12.11 19.67 34.68
N ILE A 239 -10.97 19.27 34.12
CA ILE A 239 -10.44 19.80 32.85
C ILE A 239 -11.43 19.53 31.70
N LEU A 240 -11.93 18.30 31.59
CA LEU A 240 -12.95 17.92 30.60
C LEU A 240 -14.25 18.73 30.77
N LEU A 241 -14.69 18.98 32.00
CA LEU A 241 -15.85 19.82 32.29
C LEU A 241 -15.62 21.29 31.89
N GLN A 242 -14.44 21.83 32.17
CA GLN A 242 -14.05 23.18 31.74
C GLN A 242 -14.03 23.28 30.21
N ALA A 243 -13.47 22.28 29.51
CA ALA A 243 -13.48 22.23 28.06
C ALA A 243 -14.91 22.14 27.50
N TRP A 244 -15.77 21.31 28.09
CA TRP A 244 -17.17 21.16 27.69
C TRP A 244 -17.98 22.45 27.89
N THR A 245 -17.83 23.12 29.04
CA THR A 245 -18.51 24.39 29.32
C THR A 245 -18.04 25.49 28.38
N ALA A 246 -16.74 25.57 28.08
CA ALA A 246 -16.19 26.49 27.08
C ALA A 246 -16.74 26.20 25.66
N HIS A 247 -16.87 24.92 25.29
CA HIS A 247 -17.45 24.52 24.00
C HIS A 247 -18.93 24.89 23.89
N LEU A 248 -19.72 24.66 24.94
CA LEU A 248 -21.11 25.12 25.00
C LEU A 248 -21.22 26.63 24.86
N TRP A 249 -20.39 27.38 25.59
CA TRP A 249 -20.35 28.83 25.50
C TRP A 249 -20.04 29.29 24.07
N LYS A 250 -19.07 28.64 23.41
CA LYS A 250 -18.73 28.88 22.01
C LYS A 250 -19.90 28.57 21.08
N MET A 251 -20.58 27.43 21.23
CA MET A 251 -21.77 27.09 20.43
C MET A 251 -22.89 28.12 20.59
N PHE A 252 -23.17 28.58 21.82
CA PHE A 252 -24.17 29.62 22.06
C PHE A 252 -23.79 30.97 21.43
N TYR A 253 -22.51 31.31 21.39
CA TYR A 253 -22.01 32.54 20.74
C TYR A 253 -22.01 32.42 19.21
N ASP A 254 -21.61 31.28 18.65
CA ASP A 254 -21.57 31.06 17.21
C ASP A 254 -22.97 30.90 16.62
N ALA A 255 -23.93 30.35 17.38
CA ALA A 255 -25.36 30.34 17.00
C ALA A 255 -25.98 31.74 16.84
N ARG A 256 -25.35 32.79 17.40
CA ARG A 256 -25.76 34.19 17.21
C ARG A 256 -25.13 34.85 15.99
N LYS A 257 -24.15 34.22 15.32
CA LYS A 257 -23.57 34.73 14.07
C LYS A 257 -24.28 34.11 12.85
N PRO A 258 -24.52 34.87 11.77
CA PRO A 258 -25.03 34.30 10.53
C PRO A 258 -24.03 33.28 9.98
N ARG A 259 -24.56 32.12 9.59
CA ARG A 259 -23.85 30.89 9.24
C ARG A 259 -22.90 31.12 8.05
N SER A 260 -21.64 31.44 8.33
CA SER A 260 -20.58 31.37 7.31
C SER A 260 -20.14 29.91 7.18
N GLN A 261 -20.09 29.42 5.94
CA GLN A 261 -19.59 28.08 5.62
C GLN A 261 -18.10 28.01 5.94
N ILE A 262 -17.75 27.49 7.12
CA ILE A 262 -16.37 27.13 7.43
C ILE A 262 -16.05 25.87 6.61
N LYS A 263 -15.30 26.04 5.51
CA LYS A 263 -14.58 24.94 4.90
C LYS A 263 -13.45 24.58 5.87
N ASN A 264 -13.57 23.45 6.55
CA ASN A 264 -12.47 22.88 7.30
C ASN A 264 -11.42 22.44 6.28
N GLU A 265 -10.37 23.23 6.08
CA GLU A 265 -9.19 22.77 5.35
C GLU A 265 -8.56 21.62 6.15
N ILE A 266 -8.40 20.47 5.50
CA ILE A 266 -7.78 19.29 6.08
C ILE A 266 -6.30 19.59 6.25
N ASN A 267 -5.88 19.89 7.48
CA ASN A 267 -4.48 20.07 7.82
C ASN A 267 -3.93 18.79 8.46
N ILE A 268 -2.73 18.37 8.04
CA ILE A 268 -2.08 17.14 8.51
C ILE A 268 -1.91 17.12 10.04
N ASP A 269 -1.76 18.29 10.66
CA ASP A 269 -1.56 18.46 12.09
C ASP A 269 -2.87 18.32 12.91
N ASN A 270 -4.03 18.50 12.28
CA ASN A 270 -5.34 18.40 12.93
C ASN A 270 -6.04 17.06 12.66
N LEU A 271 -5.37 16.15 11.95
CA LEU A 271 -5.95 14.87 11.55
C LEU A 271 -5.96 13.93 12.76
N ALA A 272 -7.14 13.56 13.22
CA ALA A 272 -7.33 12.65 14.36
C ALA A 272 -8.33 11.55 14.02
N ARG A 273 -8.26 10.45 14.76
CA ARG A 273 -9.13 9.29 14.61
C ARG A 273 -10.59 9.65 14.88
N ASP A 274 -11.49 9.17 14.02
CA ASP A 274 -12.93 9.21 14.23
C ASP A 274 -13.39 8.13 15.23
N GLU A 275 -14.60 8.27 15.78
CA GLU A 275 -15.13 7.34 16.79
C GLU A 275 -15.20 5.89 16.28
N PHE A 276 -15.58 5.71 15.01
CA PHE A 276 -15.72 4.39 14.38
C PHE A 276 -14.43 3.92 13.68
N ASN A 277 -13.35 4.70 13.72
CA ASN A 277 -12.08 4.41 13.06
C ASN A 277 -12.25 4.01 11.57
N LEU A 278 -13.17 4.67 10.87
CA LEU A 278 -13.41 4.49 9.44
C LEU A 278 -12.40 5.25 8.59
N GLN A 279 -11.75 6.26 9.18
CA GLN A 279 -10.73 7.05 8.53
C GLN A 279 -9.34 6.58 8.96
N LYS A 280 -8.55 6.14 7.99
CA LYS A 280 -7.20 5.62 8.20
C LYS A 280 -6.20 6.27 7.24
N MET A 281 -4.94 6.25 7.62
CA MET A 281 -3.82 6.61 6.75
C MET A 281 -3.44 5.39 5.91
N MET A 282 -3.59 5.49 4.59
CA MET A 282 -3.10 4.48 3.66
C MET A 282 -1.63 4.77 3.35
N VAL A 283 -0.75 3.87 3.74
CA VAL A 283 0.68 3.93 3.44
C VAL A 283 0.94 3.04 2.23
N MET A 284 1.16 3.65 1.08
CA MET A 284 1.41 2.96 -0.18
C MET A 284 2.89 3.05 -0.56
N VAL A 285 3.45 1.92 -1.00
CA VAL A 285 4.82 1.81 -1.49
C VAL A 285 4.78 1.40 -2.97
N THR A 286 5.47 2.17 -3.80
CA THR A 286 5.52 1.96 -5.26
C THR A 286 6.81 1.29 -5.69
N ALA A 287 6.81 0.64 -6.86
CA ALA A 287 8.01 0.00 -7.40
C ALA A 287 9.15 1.00 -7.71
N SER A 288 8.81 2.26 -7.98
CA SER A 288 9.78 3.34 -8.17
C SER A 288 10.55 3.74 -6.90
N GLY A 289 10.19 3.20 -5.73
CA GLY A 289 10.81 3.57 -4.45
C GLY A 289 10.19 4.81 -3.80
N LYS A 290 9.01 5.27 -4.26
CA LYS A 290 8.25 6.37 -3.66
C LYS A 290 7.18 5.83 -2.71
N LEU A 291 7.08 6.45 -1.54
CA LEU A 291 6.08 6.20 -0.51
C LEU A 291 5.09 7.35 -0.46
N PHE A 292 3.83 7.01 -0.22
CA PHE A 292 2.73 7.97 -0.11
C PHE A 292 1.94 7.70 1.17
N GLY A 293 1.55 8.78 1.85
CA GLY A 293 0.51 8.77 2.87
C GLY A 293 -0.75 9.38 2.30
N ILE A 294 -1.79 8.56 2.11
CA ILE A 294 -3.07 8.97 1.52
C ILE A 294 -4.17 8.83 2.56
N GLU A 295 -4.97 9.88 2.72
CA GLU A 295 -6.16 9.82 3.57
C GLU A 295 -7.22 8.91 2.93
N SER A 296 -7.74 7.93 3.67
CA SER A 296 -8.68 6.94 3.11
C SER A 296 -10.05 7.50 2.73
N SER A 297 -10.47 8.63 3.30
CA SER A 297 -11.80 9.23 3.06
C SER A 297 -11.83 10.11 1.81
N SER A 298 -10.85 11.01 1.66
CA SER A 298 -10.78 11.98 0.55
C SER A 298 -9.91 11.51 -0.60
N GLY A 299 -8.98 10.59 -0.37
CA GLY A 299 -7.95 10.21 -1.34
C GLY A 299 -6.86 11.26 -1.54
N THR A 300 -6.79 12.29 -0.69
CA THR A 300 -5.72 13.31 -0.79
C THR A 300 -4.38 12.76 -0.30
N ILE A 301 -3.31 13.13 -1.02
CA ILE A 301 -1.94 12.78 -0.65
C ILE A 301 -1.44 13.78 0.38
N LEU A 302 -1.23 13.34 1.62
CA LEU A 302 -0.83 14.18 2.75
C LEU A 302 0.69 14.34 2.85
N TRP A 303 1.44 13.27 2.52
CA TRP A 303 2.89 13.30 2.49
C TRP A 303 3.45 12.34 1.44
N LYS A 304 4.66 12.63 0.99
CA LYS A 304 5.37 11.85 -0.02
C LYS A 304 6.83 11.70 0.39
N GLN A 305 7.42 10.54 0.20
CA GLN A 305 8.84 10.30 0.50
C GLN A 305 9.47 9.46 -0.62
N TYR A 306 10.65 9.84 -1.09
CA TYR A 306 11.37 9.11 -2.15
C TYR A 306 12.63 8.45 -1.60
N LEU A 307 12.81 7.16 -1.91
CA LEU A 307 14.01 6.39 -1.58
C LEU A 307 14.89 6.30 -2.82
N ARG A 308 16.13 6.79 -2.70
CA ARG A 308 17.11 6.73 -3.78
C ARG A 308 17.65 5.31 -3.95
N ASN A 309 18.14 5.01 -5.15
CA ASN A 309 18.82 3.75 -5.51
C ASN A 309 17.95 2.49 -5.41
N VAL A 310 16.64 2.64 -5.50
CA VAL A 310 15.73 1.49 -5.61
C VAL A 310 15.67 1.05 -7.07
N ARG A 311 16.07 -0.19 -7.35
CA ARG A 311 16.05 -0.75 -8.71
C ARG A 311 14.67 -1.32 -9.06
N PRO A 312 14.25 -1.26 -10.34
CA PRO A 312 13.05 -1.94 -10.80
C PRO A 312 13.10 -3.44 -10.49
N GLY A 313 11.99 -4.00 -10.00
CA GLY A 313 11.91 -5.42 -9.64
C GLY A 313 12.45 -5.78 -8.25
N SER A 314 12.82 -4.79 -7.43
CA SER A 314 13.08 -5.00 -6.00
C SER A 314 11.84 -5.55 -5.28
N SER A 315 12.05 -6.39 -4.27
CA SER A 315 10.96 -6.89 -3.42
C SER A 315 10.80 -6.01 -2.18
N PHE A 316 9.56 -5.65 -1.87
CA PHE A 316 9.21 -4.78 -0.75
C PHE A 316 8.36 -5.54 0.26
N LYS A 317 8.63 -5.32 1.55
CA LYS A 317 7.76 -5.77 2.63
C LYS A 317 7.58 -4.66 3.65
N LEU A 318 6.34 -4.22 3.80
CA LEU A 318 5.95 -3.19 4.76
C LEU A 318 5.43 -3.86 6.03
N MET A 319 5.92 -3.42 7.19
CA MET A 319 5.51 -3.95 8.50
C MET A 319 5.19 -2.80 9.45
N VAL A 320 4.02 -2.89 10.09
CA VAL A 320 3.59 -1.96 11.15
C VAL A 320 4.12 -2.47 12.49
N GLN A 321 5.16 -1.80 13.04
CA GLN A 321 5.75 -2.19 14.32
C GLN A 321 5.01 -1.59 15.51
N ARG A 322 4.61 -0.32 15.41
CA ARG A 322 3.88 0.39 16.47
C ARG A 322 2.77 1.25 15.85
N THR A 323 1.56 1.09 16.39
CA THR A 323 0.37 1.85 15.99
C THR A 323 0.29 3.18 16.75
N THR A 324 -0.76 3.96 16.53
CA THR A 324 -1.01 5.25 17.21
C THR A 324 -1.66 5.11 18.59
N ALA A 325 -1.88 3.89 19.07
CA ALA A 325 -2.65 3.63 20.29
C ALA A 325 -1.92 3.95 21.60
N HIS A 326 -0.60 4.17 21.54
CA HIS A 326 0.25 4.33 22.73
C HIS A 326 0.81 5.76 22.81
N PHE A 327 0.07 6.69 23.43
CA PHE A 327 0.58 8.03 23.73
C PHE A 327 1.48 7.96 24.97
N PRO A 328 2.75 8.42 24.93
CA PRO A 328 3.30 9.47 24.06
C PRO A 328 4.19 8.98 22.90
N HIS A 329 4.25 7.68 22.63
CA HIS A 329 5.19 7.13 21.65
C HIS A 329 4.70 7.32 20.21
N PRO A 330 5.54 7.83 19.28
CA PRO A 330 5.12 8.04 17.90
C PRO A 330 4.93 6.71 17.14
N PRO A 331 3.98 6.59 16.22
CA PRO A 331 3.80 5.39 15.41
C PRO A 331 5.03 5.12 14.53
N GLN A 332 5.30 3.85 14.26
CA GLN A 332 6.50 3.42 13.54
C GLN A 332 6.18 2.28 12.56
N CYS A 333 6.55 2.50 11.31
CA CYS A 333 6.53 1.50 10.25
C CYS A 333 7.95 1.22 9.77
N THR A 334 8.19 -0.02 9.35
CA THR A 334 9.46 -0.48 8.82
C THR A 334 9.23 -1.07 7.44
N LEU A 335 9.95 -0.55 6.45
CA LEU A 335 9.99 -1.05 5.09
C LEU A 335 11.30 -1.79 4.88
N LEU A 336 11.21 -3.08 4.53
CA LEU A 336 12.33 -3.85 4.01
C LEU A 336 12.33 -3.76 2.49
N VAL A 337 13.43 -3.30 1.92
CA VAL A 337 13.67 -3.30 0.47
C VAL A 337 14.82 -4.26 0.19
N LYS A 338 14.57 -5.24 -0.68
CA LYS A 338 15.58 -6.19 -1.15
C LYS A 338 15.74 -6.02 -2.65
N ASP A 339 16.95 -5.70 -3.06
CA ASP A 339 17.32 -5.57 -4.46
C ASP A 339 17.43 -6.98 -5.11
N LYS A 340 16.96 -7.10 -6.34
CA LYS A 340 16.90 -8.37 -7.07
C LYS A 340 18.29 -8.82 -7.54
N GLU A 341 19.12 -7.89 -8.01
CA GLU A 341 20.42 -8.20 -8.61
C GLU A 341 21.51 -8.38 -7.56
N THR A 342 21.67 -7.39 -6.68
CA THR A 342 22.69 -7.45 -5.62
C THR A 342 22.29 -8.38 -4.48
N LYS A 343 21.00 -8.76 -4.39
CA LYS A 343 20.37 -9.48 -3.26
C LYS A 343 20.48 -8.76 -1.90
N MET A 344 21.14 -7.60 -1.86
CA MET A 344 21.32 -6.81 -0.66
C MET A 344 19.99 -6.20 -0.23
N SER A 345 19.80 -6.12 1.08
CA SER A 345 18.57 -5.60 1.68
C SER A 345 18.90 -4.43 2.60
N PHE A 346 18.01 -3.46 2.67
CA PHE A 346 18.11 -2.39 3.66
C PHE A 346 16.76 -2.12 4.33
N LEU A 347 16.82 -1.61 5.55
CA LEU A 347 15.65 -1.25 6.35
C LEU A 347 15.46 0.26 6.35
N TYR A 348 14.24 0.69 6.05
CA TYR A 348 13.82 2.07 6.15
C TYR A 348 12.72 2.21 7.21
N VAL A 349 13.02 2.93 8.28
CA VAL A 349 12.13 3.10 9.44
C VAL A 349 11.61 4.53 9.44
N PHE A 350 10.29 4.70 9.49
CA PHE A 350 9.64 5.99 9.36
C PHE A 350 8.35 6.08 10.16
N ASN A 351 7.89 7.31 10.39
CA ASN A 351 6.58 7.58 10.95
C ASN A 351 5.53 7.59 9.81
N PRO A 352 4.53 6.68 9.84
CA PRO A 352 3.54 6.56 8.78
C PRO A 352 2.55 7.74 8.67
N ILE A 353 2.44 8.58 9.70
CA ILE A 353 1.50 9.72 9.70
C ILE A 353 2.11 10.94 9.00
N PHE A 354 3.41 11.19 9.19
CA PHE A 354 4.10 12.38 8.66
C PHE A 354 5.12 12.08 7.55
N GLY A 355 5.43 10.81 7.30
CA GLY A 355 6.43 10.40 6.29
C GLY A 355 7.90 10.64 6.67
N LYS A 356 8.16 11.23 7.84
CA LYS A 356 9.53 11.53 8.31
C LYS A 356 10.24 10.26 8.77
N ARG A 357 11.54 10.17 8.46
CA ARG A 357 12.40 9.10 8.96
C ARG A 357 12.45 9.14 10.50
N SER A 358 12.34 7.97 11.12
CA SER A 358 12.44 7.86 12.57
C SER A 358 13.87 8.16 13.06
N GLN A 359 14.00 8.67 14.28
CA GLN A 359 15.31 8.94 14.89
C GLN A 359 16.09 7.65 15.21
N VAL A 360 15.38 6.52 15.37
CA VAL A 360 15.98 5.21 15.60
C VAL A 360 16.67 4.73 14.33
N ALA A 361 17.99 4.58 14.39
CA ALA A 361 18.77 4.03 13.29
C ALA A 361 18.54 2.51 13.17
N PRO A 362 18.11 1.99 12.01
CA PRO A 362 18.02 0.56 11.80
C PRO A 362 19.41 -0.09 11.72
N PRO A 363 19.53 -1.40 12.01
CA PRO A 363 20.79 -2.12 11.85
C PRO A 363 21.22 -2.18 10.38
N VAL A 364 22.53 -2.06 10.14
CA VAL A 364 23.10 -2.25 8.81
C VAL A 364 23.15 -3.74 8.50
N LEU A 365 22.39 -4.16 7.49
CA LEU A 365 22.34 -5.54 7.05
C LEU A 365 23.53 -5.81 6.12
N LYS A 366 24.48 -6.60 6.59
CA LYS A 366 25.70 -6.95 5.83
C LYS A 366 25.47 -8.06 4.81
N ARG A 367 24.37 -8.79 4.95
CA ARG A 367 24.08 -10.03 4.23
C ARG A 367 22.66 -9.99 3.64
N PRO A 368 22.39 -10.76 2.57
CA PRO A 368 21.06 -10.84 1.98
C PRO A 368 20.06 -11.48 2.95
N ILE A 369 18.90 -10.86 3.10
CA ILE A 369 17.82 -11.38 3.95
C ILE A 369 16.96 -12.37 3.15
N LEU A 370 16.66 -13.53 3.74
CA LEU A 370 15.81 -14.55 3.14
C LEU A 370 14.34 -14.33 3.47
N GLN A 371 14.02 -14.13 4.74
CA GLN A 371 12.65 -13.96 5.23
C GLN A 371 12.62 -13.00 6.43
N THR A 372 11.42 -12.51 6.74
CA THR A 372 11.16 -11.77 7.97
C THR A 372 9.89 -12.23 8.66
N LEU A 373 9.90 -12.16 9.98
CA LEU A 373 8.77 -12.50 10.86
C LEU A 373 8.53 -11.36 11.84
N LEU A 374 7.30 -10.83 11.87
CA LEU A 374 6.89 -9.84 12.87
C LEU A 374 6.25 -10.57 14.05
N LEU A 375 6.86 -10.47 15.21
CA LEU A 375 6.37 -11.09 16.43
C LEU A 375 5.36 -10.17 17.14
N PRO A 376 4.37 -10.73 17.85
CA PRO A 376 3.44 -9.94 18.66
C PRO A 376 4.08 -9.44 19.97
N ILE A 377 5.27 -9.94 20.32
CA ILE A 377 6.03 -9.52 21.49
C ILE A 377 6.44 -8.07 21.33
N MET A 378 6.29 -7.30 22.41
CA MET A 378 6.57 -5.86 22.43
C MET A 378 7.74 -5.55 23.35
N ASP A 379 8.54 -4.56 22.94
CA ASP A 379 9.52 -3.94 23.82
C ASP A 379 8.85 -2.99 24.84
N GLN A 380 9.64 -2.42 25.73
CA GLN A 380 9.24 -1.40 26.72
C GLN A 380 8.57 -0.18 26.04
N ASP A 381 8.97 0.13 24.81
CA ASP A 381 8.40 1.20 23.99
C ASP A 381 7.20 0.77 23.14
N TYR A 382 6.59 -0.39 23.43
CA TYR A 382 5.46 -0.96 22.69
C TYR A 382 5.72 -1.20 21.19
N ALA A 383 6.98 -1.37 20.81
CA ALA A 383 7.37 -1.71 19.45
C ALA A 383 7.41 -3.23 19.28
N LYS A 384 6.68 -3.76 18.29
CA LYS A 384 6.72 -5.17 17.94
C LYS A 384 8.09 -5.58 17.39
N VAL A 385 8.58 -6.73 17.84
CA VAL A 385 9.89 -7.25 17.45
C VAL A 385 9.83 -7.84 16.03
N LEU A 386 10.70 -7.34 15.15
CA LEU A 386 10.91 -7.87 13.82
C LEU A 386 12.15 -8.77 13.83
N LEU A 387 12.01 -10.03 13.41
CA LEU A 387 13.13 -10.93 13.19
C LEU A 387 13.43 -11.03 11.70
N LEU A 388 14.71 -10.91 11.33
CA LEU A 388 15.19 -11.10 9.96
C LEU A 388 16.20 -12.24 9.93
N ILE A 389 15.97 -13.22 9.06
CA ILE A 389 16.89 -14.35 8.85
C ILE A 389 17.76 -14.08 7.61
N ASP A 390 19.08 -14.19 7.79
CA ASP A 390 20.06 -14.03 6.72
C ASP A 390 20.33 -15.35 5.96
N ASP A 391 21.25 -15.30 4.99
CA ASP A 391 21.71 -16.46 4.21
C ASP A 391 22.62 -17.44 4.95
N GLU A 392 23.19 -17.06 6.11
CA GLU A 392 23.87 -17.96 7.04
C GLU A 392 22.92 -18.54 8.09
N TYR A 393 21.62 -18.29 7.96
CA TYR A 393 20.57 -18.69 8.89
C TYR A 393 20.76 -18.13 10.31
N LYS A 394 21.43 -16.98 10.45
CA LYS A 394 21.48 -16.18 11.67
C LYS A 394 20.34 -15.19 11.70
N VAL A 395 19.82 -14.93 12.89
CA VAL A 395 18.66 -14.06 13.07
C VAL A 395 19.09 -12.73 13.68
N THR A 396 18.67 -11.65 13.03
CA THR A 396 18.85 -10.29 13.53
C THR A 396 17.52 -9.75 14.05
N PRO A 397 17.39 -9.46 15.36
CA PRO A 397 16.19 -8.85 15.92
C PRO A 397 16.22 -7.32 15.77
N PHE A 398 15.06 -6.72 15.54
CA PHE A 398 14.88 -5.27 15.50
C PHE A 398 13.55 -4.85 16.16
N PRO A 399 13.55 -4.07 17.25
CA PRO A 399 14.71 -3.50 17.97
C PRO A 399 15.47 -4.54 18.81
N ALA A 400 16.79 -4.36 18.94
CA ALA A 400 17.68 -5.26 19.70
C ALA A 400 18.00 -4.71 21.10
N THR A 401 16.98 -4.48 21.93
CA THR A 401 17.17 -4.04 23.31
C THR A 401 17.42 -5.22 24.25
N LYS A 402 18.01 -4.96 25.42
CA LYS A 402 18.30 -6.02 26.42
C LYS A 402 17.03 -6.76 26.87
N ASN A 403 15.89 -6.05 26.95
CA ASN A 403 14.64 -6.66 27.34
C ASN A 403 14.11 -7.62 26.25
N VAL A 404 14.19 -7.21 24.99
CA VAL A 404 13.83 -8.06 23.85
C VAL A 404 14.71 -9.29 23.77
N LEU A 405 16.04 -9.14 23.94
CA LEU A 405 16.96 -10.28 23.92
C LEU A 405 16.64 -11.30 25.02
N ARG A 406 16.36 -10.85 26.25
CA ARG A 406 15.94 -11.73 27.35
C ARG A 406 14.62 -12.46 27.03
N GLN A 407 13.62 -11.74 26.50
CA GLN A 407 12.35 -12.35 26.11
C GLN A 407 12.52 -13.37 24.98
N LEU A 408 13.40 -13.09 24.01
CA LEU A 408 13.74 -14.02 22.94
C LEU A 408 14.46 -15.27 23.49
N GLU A 409 15.38 -15.13 24.45
CA GLU A 409 16.03 -16.28 25.09
C GLU A 409 15.04 -17.21 25.82
N GLU A 410 14.01 -16.63 26.45
CA GLU A 410 12.93 -17.38 27.11
C GLU A 410 12.02 -18.08 26.10
N MET A 411 11.68 -17.42 24.99
CA MET A 411 10.69 -17.89 24.00
C MET A 411 11.28 -18.53 22.74
N ALA A 412 12.62 -18.61 22.60
CA ALA A 412 13.29 -19.02 21.36
C ALA A 412 12.76 -20.35 20.80
N HIS A 413 12.58 -21.35 21.66
CA HIS A 413 12.11 -22.68 21.30
C HIS A 413 10.68 -22.72 20.70
N SER A 414 9.90 -21.65 20.85
CA SER A 414 8.55 -21.52 20.29
C SER A 414 8.51 -20.75 18.95
N ILE A 415 9.65 -20.23 18.48
CA ILE A 415 9.73 -19.44 17.25
C ILE A 415 10.29 -20.33 16.12
N TYR A 416 9.52 -20.42 15.04
CA TYR A 416 9.85 -21.19 13.85
C TYR A 416 9.80 -20.31 12.61
N PHE A 417 10.74 -20.52 11.70
CA PHE A 417 10.78 -19.95 10.36
C PHE A 417 10.53 -21.05 9.34
N TYR A 418 9.98 -20.66 8.18
CA TYR A 418 9.85 -21.56 7.04
C TYR A 418 10.36 -20.84 5.80
N LEU A 419 11.36 -21.42 5.16
CA LEU A 419 11.95 -20.91 3.93
C LEU A 419 11.47 -21.77 2.76
N VAL A 420 11.15 -21.10 1.65
CA VAL A 420 10.69 -21.75 0.43
C VAL A 420 11.57 -21.30 -0.72
N ASP A 421 12.33 -22.25 -1.26
CA ASP A 421 13.07 -22.08 -2.49
C ASP A 421 12.28 -22.69 -3.64
N ALA A 422 11.66 -21.82 -4.46
CA ALA A 422 10.87 -22.25 -5.60
C ALA A 422 11.72 -22.74 -6.79
N GLU A 423 13.00 -22.37 -6.86
CA GLU A 423 13.91 -22.79 -7.94
C GLU A 423 14.37 -24.23 -7.73
N GLN A 424 14.69 -24.58 -6.48
CA GLN A 424 15.09 -25.94 -6.10
C GLN A 424 13.91 -26.83 -5.69
N GLY A 425 12.73 -26.23 -5.45
CA GLY A 425 11.56 -26.96 -4.93
C GLY A 425 11.73 -27.39 -3.47
N LYS A 426 12.63 -26.76 -2.70
CA LYS A 426 12.93 -27.10 -1.31
C LYS A 426 12.13 -26.22 -0.35
N LEU A 427 11.42 -26.84 0.60
CA LEU A 427 10.80 -26.18 1.74
C LEU A 427 11.51 -26.66 3.01
N SER A 428 12.01 -25.73 3.80
CA SER A 428 12.80 -26.02 5.00
C SER A 428 12.28 -25.21 6.19
N GLY A 429 12.11 -25.86 7.33
CA GLY A 429 11.74 -25.25 8.59
C GLY A 429 12.93 -25.08 9.52
N PHE A 430 13.07 -23.91 10.12
CA PHE A 430 14.15 -23.58 11.04
C PHE A 430 13.60 -23.18 12.41
N ARG A 431 14.17 -23.71 13.48
CA ARG A 431 13.85 -23.34 14.87
C ARG A 431 14.88 -22.34 15.39
N LEU A 432 14.43 -21.33 16.13
CA LEU A 432 15.31 -20.35 16.75
C LEU A 432 15.97 -20.92 18.02
N LYS A 433 17.28 -20.74 18.15
CA LYS A 433 18.06 -21.05 19.36
C LYS A 433 18.26 -19.80 20.24
N LYS A 434 18.71 -20.01 21.47
CA LYS A 434 18.95 -18.95 22.46
C LYS A 434 20.04 -17.96 22.04
N ASP A 435 21.02 -18.42 21.28
CA ASP A 435 22.13 -17.63 20.71
C ASP A 435 21.74 -16.87 19.43
N LEU A 436 20.45 -16.84 19.07
CA LEU A 436 19.92 -16.25 17.83
C LEU A 436 20.44 -16.91 16.53
N SER A 437 21.07 -18.07 16.65
CA SER A 437 21.27 -18.98 15.52
C SER A 437 20.00 -19.79 15.28
N THR A 438 19.90 -20.43 14.13
CA THR A 438 18.79 -21.34 13.84
C THR A 438 19.29 -22.76 13.62
N GLU A 439 18.42 -23.73 13.85
CA GLU A 439 18.63 -25.13 13.48
C GLU A 439 17.54 -25.59 12.54
N GLU A 440 17.93 -26.38 11.54
CA GLU A 440 17.00 -27.02 10.63
C GLU A 440 16.21 -28.10 11.39
N SER A 441 14.88 -27.95 11.38
CA SER A 441 13.96 -28.84 12.07
C SER A 441 13.31 -29.85 11.13
N TRP A 442 12.99 -29.44 9.91
CA TRP A 442 12.34 -30.29 8.91
C TRP A 442 12.65 -29.81 7.51
N GLU A 443 12.63 -30.73 6.55
CA GLU A 443 12.84 -30.46 5.13
C GLU A 443 11.84 -31.28 4.30
N VAL A 444 11.22 -30.63 3.31
CA VAL A 444 10.35 -31.25 2.31
C VAL A 444 10.81 -30.79 0.93
N ALA A 445 11.15 -31.74 0.07
CA ALA A 445 11.52 -31.46 -1.31
C ALA A 445 10.36 -31.85 -2.25
N ILE A 446 9.98 -30.91 -3.12
CA ILE A 446 9.01 -31.11 -4.21
C ILE A 446 9.81 -31.25 -5.52
N PRO A 447 9.64 -32.34 -6.28
CA PRO A 447 10.44 -32.58 -7.47
C PRO A 447 10.14 -31.56 -8.57
N THR A 448 11.14 -30.72 -8.87
CA THR A 448 11.05 -29.63 -9.86
C THR A 448 10.91 -30.09 -11.30
N GLU A 449 11.29 -31.34 -11.59
CA GLU A 449 11.09 -31.98 -12.89
C GLU A 449 9.60 -32.08 -13.26
N VAL A 450 8.73 -32.23 -12.26
CA VAL A 450 7.30 -32.48 -12.44
C VAL A 450 6.44 -31.30 -11.97
N GLN A 451 6.83 -30.64 -10.88
CA GLN A 451 6.03 -29.60 -10.23
C GLN A 451 6.87 -28.36 -9.91
N ARG A 452 6.32 -27.18 -10.12
CA ARG A 452 6.91 -25.89 -9.73
C ARG A 452 6.04 -25.20 -8.71
N ILE A 453 6.64 -24.69 -7.63
CA ILE A 453 5.94 -23.90 -6.61
C ILE A 453 5.60 -22.52 -7.18
N VAL A 454 4.33 -22.13 -7.09
CA VAL A 454 3.84 -20.84 -7.63
C VAL A 454 3.48 -19.88 -6.52
N ALA A 455 2.83 -20.37 -5.46
CA ALA A 455 2.38 -19.54 -4.35
C ALA A 455 2.43 -20.30 -3.03
N VAL A 456 2.74 -19.57 -1.96
CA VAL A 456 2.65 -20.04 -0.57
C VAL A 456 1.86 -19.01 0.21
N LYS A 457 0.76 -19.45 0.83
CA LYS A 457 -0.14 -18.59 1.60
C LYS A 457 -0.33 -19.13 3.01
N GLY A 458 0.18 -18.39 3.98
CA GLY A 458 -0.19 -18.53 5.39
C GLY A 458 -1.43 -17.71 5.73
N LYS A 459 -1.99 -17.96 6.91
CA LYS A 459 -3.05 -17.14 7.49
C LYS A 459 -2.53 -15.76 7.88
N ARG A 460 -3.43 -14.77 7.91
CA ARG A 460 -3.05 -13.44 8.41
C ARG A 460 -2.95 -13.47 9.93
N SER A 461 -1.85 -12.99 10.50
CA SER A 461 -1.64 -13.01 11.96
C SER A 461 -2.57 -12.12 12.76
N ASN A 462 -3.28 -11.17 12.11
CA ASN A 462 -4.25 -10.28 12.74
C ASN A 462 -5.70 -10.77 12.62
N GLU A 463 -5.95 -11.93 12.00
CA GLU A 463 -7.30 -12.49 11.92
C GLU A 463 -7.71 -13.12 13.26
N HIS A 464 -8.95 -12.87 13.68
CA HIS A 464 -9.56 -13.53 14.82
C HIS A 464 -10.74 -14.37 14.35
N VAL A 465 -10.96 -15.50 15.03
CA VAL A 465 -12.06 -16.43 14.76
C VAL A 465 -13.01 -16.41 15.94
N HIS A 466 -14.24 -15.93 15.74
CA HIS A 466 -15.22 -15.82 16.81
C HIS A 466 -15.74 -17.18 17.30
N SER A 467 -16.16 -18.05 16.37
CA SER A 467 -16.70 -19.38 16.69
C SER A 467 -15.74 -20.50 16.32
N GLN A 468 -15.37 -21.29 17.32
CA GLN A 468 -14.48 -22.46 17.24
C GLN A 468 -15.14 -23.68 16.60
N GLY A 469 -16.47 -23.75 16.62
CA GLY A 469 -17.25 -24.82 16.02
C GLY A 469 -18.41 -24.29 15.19
N ARG A 470 -19.05 -25.19 14.45
CA ARG A 470 -20.28 -24.95 13.70
C ARG A 470 -21.37 -25.84 14.28
N VAL A 471 -22.53 -25.26 14.57
CA VAL A 471 -23.69 -26.01 15.06
C VAL A 471 -24.31 -26.79 13.90
N MET A 472 -24.61 -28.06 14.15
CA MET A 472 -25.27 -28.99 13.24
C MET A 472 -26.77 -29.03 13.50
N GLY A 473 -27.56 -29.58 12.58
CA GLY A 473 -29.03 -29.63 12.69
C GLY A 473 -29.51 -30.34 13.96
N ASP A 474 -28.84 -31.44 14.32
CA ASP A 474 -29.11 -32.23 15.52
C ASP A 474 -28.65 -31.58 16.84
N ARG A 475 -28.28 -30.29 16.81
CA ARG A 475 -27.70 -29.51 17.92
C ARG A 475 -26.31 -29.99 18.36
N SER A 476 -25.68 -30.90 17.64
CA SER A 476 -24.28 -31.22 17.84
C SER A 476 -23.38 -30.10 17.32
N VAL A 477 -22.10 -30.13 17.70
CA VAL A 477 -21.12 -29.13 17.28
C VAL A 477 -20.02 -29.83 16.49
N LEU A 478 -19.77 -29.34 15.28
CA LEU A 478 -18.64 -29.75 14.46
C LEU A 478 -17.50 -28.73 14.64
N TYR A 479 -16.43 -29.14 15.30
CA TYR A 479 -15.31 -28.27 15.62
C TYR A 479 -14.38 -28.05 14.43
N LYS A 480 -14.00 -26.79 14.22
CA LYS A 480 -13.10 -26.38 13.14
C LYS A 480 -11.66 -26.67 13.52
N SER A 481 -10.84 -27.11 12.56
CA SER A 481 -9.40 -27.25 12.79
C SER A 481 -8.70 -25.91 12.51
N LEU A 482 -8.37 -25.19 13.59
CA LEU A 482 -7.77 -23.86 13.53
C LEU A 482 -6.27 -23.89 13.78
N ASN A 483 -5.53 -24.54 12.88
CA ASN A 483 -4.07 -24.49 12.95
C ASN A 483 -3.53 -23.10 12.55
N PRO A 484 -2.92 -22.30 13.46
CA PRO A 484 -2.42 -20.97 13.14
C PRO A 484 -1.18 -21.00 12.23
N ASN A 485 -0.45 -22.12 12.24
CA ASN A 485 0.80 -22.31 11.51
C ASN A 485 0.61 -23.05 10.17
N LEU A 486 -0.64 -23.20 9.71
CA LEU A 486 -0.93 -23.90 8.47
C LEU A 486 -0.53 -23.04 7.25
N LEU A 487 0.17 -23.67 6.32
CA LEU A 487 0.61 -23.10 5.06
C LEU A 487 -0.10 -23.84 3.92
N ALA A 488 -0.67 -23.08 3.00
CA ALA A 488 -1.19 -23.62 1.74
C ALA A 488 -0.18 -23.36 0.63
N VAL A 489 0.41 -24.45 0.11
CA VAL A 489 1.40 -24.44 -0.97
C VAL A 489 0.74 -24.88 -2.26
N VAL A 490 0.89 -24.06 -3.30
CA VAL A 490 0.37 -24.33 -4.64
C VAL A 490 1.52 -24.66 -5.57
N THR A 491 1.32 -25.74 -6.32
CA THR A 491 2.25 -26.18 -7.36
C THR A 491 1.53 -26.32 -8.70
N GLU A 492 2.23 -25.99 -9.78
CA GLU A 492 1.80 -26.23 -11.16
C GLU A 492 2.70 -27.28 -11.80
N SER A 493 2.15 -28.11 -12.68
CA SER A 493 2.94 -29.06 -13.44
C SER A 493 3.88 -28.36 -14.43
N THR A 494 5.07 -28.93 -14.63
CA THR A 494 6.01 -28.50 -15.69
C THR A 494 5.49 -28.87 -17.08
N ASP A 495 4.83 -30.04 -17.21
CA ASP A 495 4.13 -30.42 -18.44
C ASP A 495 2.92 -29.50 -18.62
N THR A 496 2.99 -28.66 -19.65
CA THR A 496 1.95 -27.69 -20.02
C THR A 496 0.92 -28.25 -20.99
N HIS A 497 1.05 -29.53 -21.37
CA HIS A 497 0.12 -30.18 -22.28
C HIS A 497 -1.27 -30.32 -21.65
N HIS A 498 -2.32 -29.90 -22.36
CA HIS A 498 -3.69 -29.80 -21.85
C HIS A 498 -4.23 -31.10 -21.22
N GLU A 499 -3.82 -32.27 -21.69
CA GLU A 499 -4.31 -33.53 -21.11
C GLU A 499 -3.58 -34.01 -19.86
N ARG A 500 -2.35 -33.51 -19.65
CA ARG A 500 -1.42 -33.96 -18.60
C ARG A 500 -1.15 -32.90 -17.54
N THR A 501 -1.45 -31.63 -17.83
CA THR A 501 -1.31 -30.53 -16.88
C THR A 501 -2.14 -30.78 -15.62
N PHE A 502 -1.61 -30.39 -14.47
CA PHE A 502 -2.30 -30.50 -13.20
C PHE A 502 -1.84 -29.42 -12.22
N ILE A 503 -2.64 -29.19 -11.20
CA ILE A 503 -2.32 -28.30 -10.07
C ILE A 503 -2.27 -29.15 -8.81
N GLY A 504 -1.19 -29.04 -8.04
CA GLY A 504 -1.04 -29.69 -6.74
C GLY A 504 -1.25 -28.69 -5.61
N ILE A 505 -2.06 -29.06 -4.62
CA ILE A 505 -2.31 -28.30 -3.40
C ILE A 505 -1.79 -29.11 -2.22
N TYR A 506 -0.89 -28.52 -1.45
CA TYR A 506 -0.36 -29.12 -0.22
C TYR A 506 -0.68 -28.21 0.95
N LEU A 507 -1.46 -28.72 1.90
CA LEU A 507 -1.65 -28.07 3.19
C LEU A 507 -0.64 -28.67 4.15
N MET A 508 0.28 -27.85 4.65
CA MET A 508 1.37 -28.30 5.51
C MET A 508 1.47 -27.46 6.77
N ASP A 509 1.88 -28.08 7.85
CA ASP A 509 2.17 -27.38 9.10
C ASP A 509 3.58 -26.76 9.05
N GLY A 510 3.68 -25.44 9.25
CA GLY A 510 4.94 -24.70 9.16
C GLY A 510 5.92 -24.97 10.31
N VAL A 511 5.47 -25.60 11.41
CA VAL A 511 6.33 -25.94 12.56
C VAL A 511 6.92 -27.33 12.40
N THR A 512 6.09 -28.32 12.04
CA THR A 512 6.52 -29.73 11.97
C THR A 512 6.90 -30.20 10.57
N GLY A 513 6.49 -29.49 9.52
CA GLY A 513 6.64 -29.94 8.13
C GLY A 513 5.66 -31.04 7.71
N ARG A 514 4.75 -31.46 8.61
CA ARG A 514 3.76 -32.50 8.32
C ARG A 514 2.79 -32.03 7.25
N ILE A 515 2.64 -32.80 6.19
CA ILE A 515 1.62 -32.60 5.16
C ILE A 515 0.28 -33.08 5.73
N ILE A 516 -0.63 -32.14 5.96
CA ILE A 516 -1.97 -32.38 6.48
C ILE A 516 -2.89 -32.89 5.36
N HIS A 517 -2.76 -32.31 4.18
CA HIS A 517 -3.56 -32.68 3.02
C HIS A 517 -2.75 -32.51 1.74
N SER A 518 -2.91 -33.45 0.81
CA SER A 518 -2.37 -33.37 -0.54
C SER A 518 -3.50 -33.63 -1.52
N SER A 519 -3.67 -32.72 -2.48
CA SER A 519 -4.70 -32.82 -3.52
C SER A 519 -4.11 -32.48 -4.87
N VAL A 520 -4.52 -33.22 -5.90
CA VAL A 520 -4.06 -33.03 -7.28
C VAL A 520 -5.26 -32.84 -8.18
N GLN A 521 -5.41 -31.62 -8.71
CA GLN A 521 -6.42 -31.30 -9.68
C GLN A 521 -5.89 -31.58 -11.09
N LYS A 522 -6.38 -32.66 -11.70
CA LYS A 522 -5.98 -33.09 -13.06
C LYS A 522 -6.61 -32.18 -14.12
N LYS A 523 -5.91 -32.03 -15.25
CA LYS A 523 -6.35 -31.23 -16.42
C LYS A 523 -6.64 -29.78 -16.07
N ALA A 524 -5.89 -29.24 -15.12
CA ALA A 524 -6.00 -27.86 -14.66
C ALA A 524 -4.72 -27.08 -14.92
N LYS A 525 -4.85 -25.78 -15.18
CA LYS A 525 -3.77 -24.85 -15.48
C LYS A 525 -3.99 -23.53 -14.72
N GLY A 526 -2.89 -22.84 -14.42
CA GLY A 526 -2.93 -21.50 -13.83
C GLY A 526 -3.35 -20.40 -14.80
N PRO A 527 -3.38 -19.13 -14.34
CA PRO A 527 -2.93 -18.67 -13.03
C PRO A 527 -3.83 -19.15 -11.88
N VAL A 528 -3.22 -19.44 -10.73
CA VAL A 528 -3.94 -19.87 -9.52
C VAL A 528 -4.06 -18.71 -8.54
N HIS A 529 -5.29 -18.33 -8.22
CA HIS A 529 -5.58 -17.39 -7.12
C HIS A 529 -6.03 -18.16 -5.90
N MET A 530 -5.42 -17.89 -4.74
CA MET A 530 -5.70 -18.61 -3.49
C MET A 530 -5.91 -17.64 -2.33
N VAL A 531 -6.92 -17.93 -1.52
CA VAL A 531 -7.19 -17.28 -0.24
C VAL A 531 -7.25 -18.34 0.84
N HIS A 532 -6.52 -18.11 1.93
CA HIS A 532 -6.48 -18.97 3.11
C HIS A 532 -6.89 -18.13 4.32
N SER A 533 -7.98 -18.52 5.00
CA SER A 533 -8.48 -17.82 6.18
C SER A 533 -9.22 -18.78 7.11
N GLU A 534 -9.16 -18.53 8.42
CA GLU A 534 -9.84 -19.31 9.46
C GLU A 534 -9.56 -20.83 9.37
N ASN A 535 -10.50 -21.63 8.88
CA ASN A 535 -10.40 -23.08 8.71
C ASN A 535 -10.55 -23.52 7.25
N TRP A 536 -10.51 -22.58 6.29
CA TRP A 536 -10.83 -22.85 4.90
C TRP A 536 -9.82 -22.27 3.92
N VAL A 537 -9.71 -22.94 2.78
CA VAL A 537 -8.87 -22.53 1.65
C VAL A 537 -9.74 -22.52 0.40
N VAL A 538 -9.78 -21.39 -0.29
CA VAL A 538 -10.42 -21.28 -1.60
C VAL A 538 -9.36 -20.98 -2.63
N TYR A 539 -9.30 -21.79 -3.67
CA TYR A 539 -8.44 -21.51 -4.81
C TYR A 539 -9.20 -21.65 -6.12
N GLN A 540 -8.79 -20.86 -7.10
CA GLN A 540 -9.32 -20.88 -8.46
C GLN A 540 -8.26 -21.32 -9.45
N TYR A 541 -8.70 -22.05 -10.47
CA TYR A 541 -7.86 -22.47 -11.60
C TYR A 541 -8.67 -22.54 -12.90
N TRP A 542 -7.98 -22.78 -14.01
CA TRP A 542 -8.57 -23.02 -15.32
C TRP A 542 -8.62 -24.51 -15.63
N ASN A 543 -9.82 -25.06 -15.85
CA ASN A 543 -10.01 -26.43 -16.29
C ASN A 543 -9.84 -26.50 -17.82
N THR A 544 -8.82 -27.22 -18.27
CA THR A 544 -8.48 -27.34 -19.70
C THR A 544 -9.38 -28.32 -20.45
N LYS A 545 -9.94 -29.33 -19.79
CA LYS A 545 -10.86 -30.31 -20.39
C LYS A 545 -12.19 -29.65 -20.75
N ALA A 546 -12.76 -28.91 -19.80
CA ALA A 546 -14.05 -28.23 -19.96
C ALA A 546 -13.92 -26.78 -20.47
N ARG A 547 -12.69 -26.23 -20.51
CA ARG A 547 -12.38 -24.85 -20.93
C ARG A 547 -13.17 -23.80 -20.14
N ARG A 548 -13.10 -23.88 -18.82
CA ARG A 548 -13.82 -22.98 -17.89
C ARG A 548 -13.04 -22.75 -16.60
N ASN A 549 -13.35 -21.67 -15.89
CA ASN A 549 -12.78 -21.40 -14.57
C ASN A 549 -13.54 -22.19 -13.51
N GLU A 550 -12.81 -22.73 -12.53
CA GLU A 550 -13.38 -23.49 -11.43
C GLU A 550 -12.80 -22.99 -10.10
N PHE A 551 -13.67 -22.78 -9.11
CA PHE A 551 -13.30 -22.65 -7.71
C PHE A 551 -13.24 -24.02 -7.08
N THR A 552 -12.34 -24.22 -6.13
CA THR A 552 -12.38 -25.37 -5.23
C THR A 552 -12.15 -24.88 -3.81
N VAL A 553 -13.00 -25.37 -2.92
CA VAL A 553 -13.06 -24.98 -1.51
C VAL A 553 -12.64 -26.18 -0.69
N LEU A 554 -11.75 -25.98 0.26
CA LEU A 554 -11.40 -26.94 1.30
C LEU A 554 -11.82 -26.35 2.64
N GLU A 555 -12.45 -27.16 3.48
CA GLU A 555 -12.69 -26.85 4.90
C GLU A 555 -12.12 -27.95 5.78
N LEU A 556 -11.45 -27.56 6.85
CA LEU A 556 -10.83 -28.47 7.81
C LEU A 556 -11.62 -28.51 9.11
N TYR A 557 -12.00 -29.71 9.53
CA TYR A 557 -12.74 -29.99 10.76
C TYR A 557 -12.00 -31.02 11.62
N GLU A 558 -12.05 -30.89 12.95
CA GLU A 558 -11.46 -31.85 13.88
C GLU A 558 -12.42 -33.02 14.16
N GLY A 559 -13.74 -32.76 14.13
CA GLY A 559 -14.78 -33.73 14.47
C GLY A 559 -15.78 -33.14 15.47
N THR A 560 -16.47 -34.01 16.21
CA THR A 560 -17.46 -33.64 17.24
C THR A 560 -16.84 -33.35 18.60
N GLU A 561 -15.58 -33.73 18.82
CA GLU A 561 -14.84 -33.47 20.06
C GLU A 561 -13.57 -32.67 19.76
N GLN A 562 -13.20 -31.77 20.68
CA GLN A 562 -11.95 -31.03 20.61
C GLN A 562 -10.85 -31.80 21.33
N TYR A 563 -9.69 -31.95 20.69
CA TYR A 563 -8.54 -32.57 21.36
C TYR A 563 -8.03 -31.73 22.54
N ASN A 564 -7.88 -30.42 22.32
CA ASN A 564 -7.52 -29.48 23.38
C ASN A 564 -8.15 -28.11 23.10
N ALA A 565 -9.03 -27.68 23.99
CA ALA A 565 -9.78 -26.43 23.88
C ALA A 565 -9.01 -25.19 24.38
N THR A 566 -7.97 -25.36 25.19
CA THR A 566 -7.24 -24.24 25.81
C THR A 566 -6.08 -23.76 24.97
N ALA A 567 -5.35 -24.68 24.34
CA ALA A 567 -4.17 -24.36 23.55
C ALA A 567 -4.08 -25.21 22.27
N PHE A 568 -3.55 -24.58 21.23
CA PHE A 568 -3.15 -25.25 20.00
C PHE A 568 -1.63 -25.35 19.94
N SER A 569 -1.10 -26.58 19.92
CA SER A 569 0.32 -26.85 19.69
C SER A 569 0.47 -27.79 18.49
N SER A 570 1.21 -27.35 17.47
CA SER A 570 1.50 -28.16 16.29
C SER A 570 2.30 -29.44 16.61
N LEU A 571 3.01 -29.48 17.74
CA LEU A 571 3.85 -30.61 18.15
C LEU A 571 3.06 -31.76 18.81
N ASP A 572 1.90 -31.45 19.38
CA ASP A 572 1.07 -32.38 20.18
C ASP A 572 -0.31 -32.57 19.52
N ARG A 573 -0.29 -32.94 18.24
CA ARG A 573 -1.49 -33.23 17.44
C ARG A 573 -1.28 -34.49 16.60
N PRO A 574 -1.65 -35.67 17.13
CA PRO A 574 -1.54 -36.93 16.37
C PRO A 574 -2.61 -37.03 15.27
N ILE A 575 -3.84 -36.56 15.55
CA ILE A 575 -5.02 -36.71 14.70
C ILE A 575 -4.98 -35.69 13.56
N LEU A 576 -5.21 -36.17 12.33
CA LEU A 576 -5.38 -35.30 11.16
C LEU A 576 -6.82 -34.80 11.08
N PRO A 577 -7.04 -33.54 10.69
CA PRO A 577 -8.38 -33.01 10.46
C PRO A 577 -9.05 -33.69 9.27
N GLN A 578 -10.37 -33.82 9.35
CA GLN A 578 -11.21 -34.17 8.21
C GLN A 578 -11.26 -33.00 7.25
N VAL A 579 -10.82 -33.23 6.01
CA VAL A 579 -10.83 -32.23 4.94
C VAL A 579 -12.03 -32.49 4.04
N LEU A 580 -12.98 -31.55 4.04
CA LEU A 580 -14.11 -31.55 3.11
C LEU A 580 -13.75 -30.67 1.91
N GLN A 581 -14.04 -31.15 0.71
CA GLN A 581 -13.76 -30.42 -0.52
C GLN A 581 -14.94 -30.41 -1.47
N GLN A 582 -15.13 -29.30 -2.18
CA GLN A 582 -16.13 -29.21 -3.24
C GLN A 582 -15.70 -28.18 -4.28
N SER A 583 -15.97 -28.48 -5.55
CA SER A 583 -15.62 -27.63 -6.69
C SER A 583 -16.86 -26.96 -7.27
N TYR A 584 -16.69 -25.74 -7.76
CA TYR A 584 -17.73 -24.90 -8.33
C TYR A 584 -17.22 -24.29 -9.65
N ILE A 585 -18.12 -24.01 -10.58
CA ILE A 585 -17.83 -23.38 -11.86
C ILE A 585 -18.00 -21.86 -11.70
N PHE A 586 -17.09 -21.11 -12.29
CA PHE A 586 -17.18 -19.66 -12.35
C PHE A 586 -17.14 -19.18 -13.81
N PRO A 587 -18.07 -18.32 -14.26
CA PRO A 587 -18.23 -18.00 -15.68
C PRO A 587 -17.19 -16.99 -16.21
N SER A 588 -16.36 -16.38 -15.36
CA SER A 588 -15.38 -15.36 -15.75
C SER A 588 -13.98 -15.68 -15.24
N ALA A 589 -12.96 -15.03 -15.81
CA ALA A 589 -11.60 -15.09 -15.28
C ALA A 589 -11.46 -14.20 -14.04
N ILE A 590 -10.37 -14.39 -13.29
CA ILE A 590 -10.08 -13.66 -12.05
C ILE A 590 -8.72 -12.98 -12.20
N SER A 591 -8.63 -11.74 -11.72
CA SER A 591 -7.39 -10.95 -11.68
C SER A 591 -6.82 -10.90 -10.26
N ALA A 592 -7.68 -10.78 -9.25
CA ALA A 592 -7.29 -10.73 -7.83
C ALA A 592 -8.41 -11.32 -6.97
N MET A 593 -8.05 -11.88 -5.81
CA MET A 593 -9.00 -12.45 -4.86
C MET A 593 -8.51 -12.22 -3.43
N GLU A 594 -9.41 -11.76 -2.56
CA GLU A 594 -9.10 -11.52 -1.14
C GLU A 594 -10.34 -11.71 -0.26
N ALA A 595 -10.18 -12.03 1.02
CA ALA A 595 -11.29 -12.14 1.97
C ALA A 595 -11.49 -10.85 2.79
N THR A 596 -12.74 -10.59 3.19
CA THR A 596 -13.06 -9.52 4.13
C THR A 596 -12.55 -9.85 5.54
N ILE A 597 -12.01 -8.83 6.22
CA ILE A 597 -11.49 -8.93 7.59
C ILE A 597 -12.09 -7.89 8.52
N THR A 598 -12.44 -8.32 9.74
CA THR A 598 -12.93 -7.50 10.85
C THR A 598 -12.19 -7.89 12.13
N GLU A 599 -12.27 -7.05 13.17
CA GLU A 599 -11.46 -7.21 14.38
C GLU A 599 -11.82 -8.48 15.16
N ARG A 600 -13.11 -8.82 15.26
CA ARG A 600 -13.59 -9.98 16.04
C ARG A 600 -13.95 -11.18 15.18
N GLY A 601 -14.17 -11.00 13.87
CA GLY A 601 -14.54 -12.08 12.95
C GLY A 601 -15.93 -12.65 13.23
N ILE A 602 -16.88 -11.80 13.61
CA ILE A 602 -18.29 -12.13 13.87
C ILE A 602 -19.12 -12.00 12.59
N THR A 603 -18.88 -10.93 11.81
CA THR A 603 -19.60 -10.69 10.56
C THR A 603 -19.33 -11.79 9.53
N SER A 604 -20.23 -11.96 8.56
CA SER A 604 -20.06 -12.96 7.50
C SER A 604 -18.80 -12.68 6.69
N ARG A 605 -18.06 -13.74 6.33
CA ARG A 605 -16.90 -13.62 5.44
C ARG A 605 -17.35 -13.58 3.99
N HIS A 606 -16.95 -12.55 3.26
CA HIS A 606 -17.12 -12.45 1.82
C HIS A 606 -15.77 -12.56 1.12
N LEU A 607 -15.76 -13.20 -0.05
CA LEU A 607 -14.65 -13.17 -0.99
C LEU A 607 -14.86 -12.02 -1.97
N LEU A 608 -13.87 -11.14 -2.05
CA LEU A 608 -13.81 -10.08 -3.03
C LEU A 608 -13.07 -10.62 -4.24
N VAL A 609 -13.76 -10.70 -5.38
CA VAL A 609 -13.22 -11.24 -6.63
C VAL A 609 -13.12 -10.12 -7.65
N GLY A 610 -11.89 -9.77 -8.02
CA GLY A 610 -11.59 -8.79 -9.07
C GLY A 610 -11.69 -9.43 -10.44
N LEU A 611 -12.64 -8.99 -11.25
CA LEU A 611 -12.82 -9.46 -12.63
C LEU A 611 -11.89 -8.71 -13.60
N PRO A 612 -11.54 -9.28 -14.76
CA PRO A 612 -10.75 -8.60 -15.80
C PRO A 612 -11.47 -7.39 -16.39
N SER A 613 -12.80 -7.33 -16.30
CA SER A 613 -13.60 -6.14 -16.67
C SER A 613 -13.40 -4.95 -15.72
N GLY A 614 -12.69 -5.15 -14.61
CA GLY A 614 -12.47 -4.15 -13.57
C GLY A 614 -13.60 -4.06 -12.53
N ALA A 615 -14.66 -4.87 -12.64
CA ALA A 615 -15.70 -5.00 -11.62
C ALA A 615 -15.21 -5.86 -10.44
N ILE A 616 -15.59 -5.49 -9.22
CA ILE A 616 -15.28 -6.27 -8.00
C ILE A 616 -16.57 -6.92 -7.50
N LEU A 617 -16.62 -8.25 -7.57
CA LEU A 617 -17.73 -9.05 -7.08
C LEU A 617 -17.54 -9.38 -5.60
N SER A 618 -18.57 -9.12 -4.78
CA SER A 618 -18.64 -9.62 -3.41
C SER A 618 -19.39 -10.96 -3.36
N LEU A 619 -18.67 -12.05 -3.14
CA LEU A 619 -19.21 -13.41 -3.09
C LEU A 619 -19.26 -13.91 -1.63
N PRO A 620 -20.45 -14.22 -1.08
CA PRO A 620 -20.55 -14.75 0.27
C PRO A 620 -19.86 -16.12 0.39
N LYS A 621 -18.99 -16.30 1.38
CA LYS A 621 -18.30 -17.60 1.62
C LYS A 621 -19.30 -18.73 1.93
N ALA A 622 -20.46 -18.41 2.51
CA ALA A 622 -21.52 -19.39 2.77
C ALA A 622 -22.07 -20.06 1.50
N LEU A 623 -21.95 -19.44 0.32
CA LEU A 623 -22.30 -20.08 -0.95
C LEU A 623 -21.27 -21.16 -1.35
N LEU A 624 -20.01 -20.92 -0.99
CA LEU A 624 -18.87 -21.78 -1.26
C LEU A 624 -18.61 -22.68 -0.06
N ASP A 625 -19.53 -23.58 0.24
CA ASP A 625 -19.48 -24.47 1.40
C ASP A 625 -19.44 -25.93 0.91
N PRO A 626 -18.42 -26.73 1.26
CA PRO A 626 -18.29 -28.11 0.79
C PRO A 626 -19.35 -29.06 1.36
N ARG A 627 -20.13 -28.62 2.35
CA ARG A 627 -21.20 -29.41 2.98
C ARG A 627 -22.54 -29.28 2.25
N ARG A 628 -22.61 -28.50 1.17
CA ARG A 628 -23.85 -28.34 0.39
C ARG A 628 -24.21 -29.68 -0.25
N PRO A 629 -25.38 -30.26 0.08
CA PRO A 629 -25.75 -31.59 -0.39
C PRO A 629 -26.18 -31.55 -1.85
N GLU A 630 -25.85 -32.58 -2.62
CA GLU A 630 -26.39 -32.77 -3.98
C GLU A 630 -27.89 -33.04 -3.95
N ILE A 631 -28.33 -33.83 -2.96
CA ILE A 631 -29.75 -34.15 -2.71
C ILE A 631 -30.10 -33.67 -1.30
N PRO A 632 -31.05 -32.72 -1.14
CA PRO A 632 -31.45 -32.22 0.17
C PRO A 632 -31.94 -33.33 1.11
N THR A 633 -31.48 -33.28 2.36
CA THR A 633 -31.95 -34.10 3.48
C THR A 633 -32.62 -33.23 4.55
N GLU A 634 -33.44 -33.80 5.44
CA GLU A 634 -34.09 -33.04 6.53
C GLU A 634 -33.07 -32.32 7.42
N GLN A 635 -31.94 -32.97 7.75
CA GLN A 635 -30.85 -32.35 8.52
C GLN A 635 -30.26 -31.13 7.78
N SER A 636 -30.01 -31.24 6.47
CA SER A 636 -29.49 -30.12 5.69
C SER A 636 -30.47 -28.95 5.60
N ARG A 637 -31.78 -29.23 5.64
CA ARG A 637 -32.84 -28.22 5.68
C ARG A 637 -32.90 -27.53 7.03
N GLU A 638 -32.74 -28.26 8.13
CA GLU A 638 -32.65 -27.71 9.48
C GLU A 638 -31.44 -26.78 9.65
N GLU A 639 -30.30 -27.12 9.04
CA GLU A 639 -29.11 -26.28 9.00
C GLU A 639 -29.20 -25.10 8.01
N ASN A 640 -30.29 -24.99 7.25
CA ASN A 640 -30.47 -24.02 6.17
C ASN A 640 -29.36 -24.07 5.09
N LEU A 641 -28.86 -25.27 4.78
CA LEU A 641 -27.91 -25.47 3.69
C LEU A 641 -28.62 -25.43 2.33
N ILE A 642 -28.13 -24.55 1.46
CA ILE A 642 -28.61 -24.48 0.08
C ILE A 642 -28.08 -25.72 -0.66
N PRO A 643 -28.91 -26.44 -1.43
CA PRO A 643 -28.43 -27.59 -2.23
C PRO A 643 -27.31 -27.20 -3.17
N TYR A 644 -26.42 -28.13 -3.48
CA TYR A 644 -25.29 -27.89 -4.36
C TYR A 644 -25.76 -27.40 -5.74
N SER A 645 -25.27 -26.22 -6.10
CA SER A 645 -25.40 -25.67 -7.46
C SER A 645 -23.99 -25.44 -7.97
N PRO A 646 -23.53 -26.17 -9.00
CA PRO A 646 -22.17 -26.05 -9.49
C PRO A 646 -21.92 -24.68 -10.11
N ASP A 647 -22.92 -24.06 -10.75
CA ASP A 647 -22.77 -22.77 -11.39
C ASP A 647 -22.93 -21.62 -10.38
N VAL A 648 -21.85 -20.85 -10.19
CA VAL A 648 -21.83 -19.66 -9.34
C VAL A 648 -22.08 -18.43 -10.21
N GLN A 649 -23.33 -17.97 -10.17
CA GLN A 649 -23.80 -16.87 -11.01
C GLN A 649 -23.21 -15.52 -10.59
N ILE A 650 -22.93 -14.68 -11.59
CA ILE A 650 -22.51 -13.29 -11.40
C ILE A 650 -23.74 -12.39 -11.51
N HIS A 651 -24.11 -11.76 -10.41
CA HIS A 651 -25.16 -10.74 -10.39
C HIS A 651 -24.53 -9.35 -10.26
N ALA A 652 -24.92 -8.42 -11.13
CA ALA A 652 -24.37 -7.07 -11.15
C ALA A 652 -24.67 -6.29 -9.85
N GLU A 653 -25.76 -6.64 -9.16
CA GLU A 653 -26.14 -6.08 -7.85
C GLU A 653 -25.10 -6.33 -6.74
N ARG A 654 -24.21 -7.31 -6.92
CA ARG A 654 -23.14 -7.65 -5.98
C ARG A 654 -21.81 -6.97 -6.31
N PHE A 655 -21.76 -6.10 -7.32
CA PHE A 655 -20.58 -5.33 -7.63
C PHE A 655 -20.43 -4.15 -6.66
N ILE A 656 -19.32 -4.11 -5.92
CA ILE A 656 -19.09 -3.09 -4.89
C ILE A 656 -18.64 -1.75 -5.47
N ASN A 657 -18.16 -1.74 -6.72
CA ASN A 657 -17.61 -0.56 -7.38
C ASN A 657 -18.55 0.07 -8.42
N TYR A 658 -19.79 -0.43 -8.58
CA TYR A 658 -20.80 0.10 -9.50
C TYR A 658 -20.23 0.37 -10.91
N ASN A 659 -19.98 1.65 -11.26
CA ASN A 659 -19.43 2.10 -12.54
C ASN A 659 -17.93 2.45 -12.51
N GLN A 660 -17.27 2.34 -11.35
CA GLN A 660 -15.86 2.68 -11.16
C GLN A 660 -14.98 1.45 -11.41
N THR A 661 -14.82 1.07 -12.67
CA THR A 661 -14.00 -0.08 -13.08
C THR A 661 -12.52 0.19 -12.86
N ILE A 662 -11.79 -0.81 -12.36
CA ILE A 662 -10.35 -0.71 -12.11
C ILE A 662 -9.60 -1.48 -13.18
N SER A 663 -8.77 -0.78 -13.95
CA SER A 663 -7.99 -1.42 -15.00
C SER A 663 -6.81 -2.21 -14.41
N ARG A 664 -6.58 -3.42 -14.94
CA ARG A 664 -5.44 -4.30 -14.57
C ARG A 664 -5.25 -4.40 -13.05
N MET A 665 -6.30 -4.83 -12.36
CA MET A 665 -6.26 -5.07 -10.92
C MET A 665 -5.18 -6.09 -10.57
N ARG A 666 -4.29 -5.73 -9.64
CA ARG A 666 -3.19 -6.58 -9.19
C ARG A 666 -3.42 -7.13 -7.79
N GLY A 667 -4.10 -6.38 -6.94
CA GLY A 667 -4.40 -6.80 -5.59
C GLY A 667 -5.61 -6.09 -5.01
N ILE A 668 -6.18 -6.73 -3.99
CA ILE A 668 -7.22 -6.17 -3.14
C ILE A 668 -6.67 -6.25 -1.72
N TYR A 669 -6.65 -5.12 -1.02
CA TYR A 669 -6.30 -5.04 0.38
C TYR A 669 -7.57 -4.85 1.20
N THR A 670 -7.64 -5.56 2.32
CA THR A 670 -8.77 -5.50 3.26
C THR A 670 -8.24 -5.22 4.65
N ALA A 671 -8.82 -4.22 5.32
CA ALA A 671 -8.49 -3.85 6.68
C ALA A 671 -9.75 -3.82 7.57
N PRO A 672 -9.60 -4.21 8.85
CA PRO A 672 -10.68 -4.04 9.82
C PRO A 672 -10.90 -2.55 10.09
N SER A 673 -12.17 -2.17 10.23
CA SER A 673 -12.56 -0.87 10.80
C SER A 673 -12.73 -0.98 12.33
N GLY A 674 -13.04 0.11 13.02
CA GLY A 674 -13.44 0.04 14.44
C GLY A 674 -14.85 -0.54 14.65
N LEU A 675 -15.63 -0.73 13.58
CA LEU A 675 -16.92 -1.39 13.58
C LEU A 675 -16.78 -2.85 13.10
N GLU A 676 -17.53 -3.75 13.73
CA GLU A 676 -17.49 -5.16 13.39
C GLU A 676 -18.30 -5.46 12.12
N SER A 677 -19.25 -4.60 11.76
CA SER A 677 -20.04 -4.78 10.53
C SER A 677 -19.32 -4.32 9.26
N THR A 678 -18.25 -3.52 9.38
CA THR A 678 -17.64 -2.83 8.24
C THR A 678 -16.18 -3.23 7.99
N CYS A 679 -15.85 -3.44 6.72
CA CYS A 679 -14.49 -3.73 6.25
C CYS A 679 -14.05 -2.65 5.26
N LEU A 680 -12.84 -2.10 5.45
CA LEU A 680 -12.24 -1.15 4.52
C LEU A 680 -11.56 -1.93 3.39
N VAL A 681 -11.89 -1.60 2.15
CA VAL A 681 -11.39 -2.28 0.96
C VAL A 681 -10.63 -1.29 0.09
N VAL A 682 -9.42 -1.64 -0.31
CA VAL A 682 -8.64 -0.92 -1.32
C VAL A 682 -8.24 -1.87 -2.43
N ALA A 683 -8.78 -1.67 -3.61
CA ALA A 683 -8.32 -2.37 -4.80
C ALA A 683 -7.30 -1.50 -5.54
N TYR A 684 -6.16 -2.09 -5.88
CA TYR A 684 -5.08 -1.40 -6.58
C TYR A 684 -4.65 -2.18 -7.83
N GLY A 685 -4.51 -1.44 -8.92
CA GLY A 685 -4.16 -1.93 -10.25
C GLY A 685 -3.39 -0.86 -11.00
N LEU A 686 -3.83 -0.52 -12.19
CA LEU A 686 -3.48 0.76 -12.82
C LEU A 686 -4.14 1.92 -12.07
N ASP A 687 -5.39 1.71 -11.67
CA ASP A 687 -6.19 2.65 -10.89
C ASP A 687 -6.27 2.19 -9.42
N ILE A 688 -6.60 3.12 -8.52
CA ILE A 688 -6.80 2.86 -7.09
C ILE A 688 -8.26 3.16 -6.77
N PHE A 689 -8.92 2.22 -6.09
CA PHE A 689 -10.30 2.36 -5.65
C PHE A 689 -10.41 1.97 -4.17
N GLN A 690 -11.01 2.85 -3.38
CA GLN A 690 -11.26 2.62 -1.96
C GLN A 690 -12.77 2.62 -1.73
N THR A 691 -13.24 1.68 -0.91
CA THR A 691 -14.64 1.65 -0.46
C THR A 691 -14.78 0.93 0.87
N ARG A 692 -16.00 0.89 1.39
CA ARG A 692 -16.40 0.14 2.59
C ARG A 692 -17.36 -0.96 2.18
N VAL A 693 -17.18 -2.15 2.75
CA VAL A 693 -18.06 -3.29 2.50
C VAL A 693 -18.74 -3.72 3.80
N TYR A 694 -20.00 -4.10 3.69
CA TYR A 694 -20.87 -4.48 4.81
C TYR A 694 -21.43 -5.90 4.60
N PRO A 695 -20.66 -6.97 4.91
CA PRO A 695 -21.08 -8.35 4.62
C PRO A 695 -22.43 -8.72 5.22
N SER A 696 -22.66 -8.38 6.49
CA SER A 696 -23.90 -8.65 7.22
C SER A 696 -24.80 -7.41 7.39
N LYS A 697 -24.65 -6.41 6.51
CA LYS A 697 -25.23 -5.05 6.68
C LYS A 697 -24.72 -4.37 7.97
N GLN A 698 -25.01 -3.08 8.14
CA GLN A 698 -24.56 -2.31 9.30
C GLN A 698 -25.47 -2.57 10.51
N PHE A 699 -25.16 -3.61 11.28
CA PHE A 699 -25.97 -4.00 12.46
C PHE A 699 -25.55 -3.27 13.75
N ASP A 700 -24.39 -2.61 13.75
CA ASP A 700 -23.80 -1.90 14.89
C ASP A 700 -23.91 -0.37 14.76
N VAL A 701 -24.59 0.12 13.71
CA VAL A 701 -24.86 1.53 13.48
C VAL A 701 -26.38 1.74 13.37
N LEU A 702 -26.86 2.89 13.85
CA LEU A 702 -28.24 3.29 13.63
C LEU A 702 -28.51 3.43 12.14
N LYS A 703 -29.72 3.10 11.70
CA LYS A 703 -30.06 3.17 10.27
C LYS A 703 -29.92 4.60 9.73
N ASP A 704 -29.47 4.73 8.50
CA ASP A 704 -29.37 6.02 7.80
C ASP A 704 -30.75 6.68 7.58
N ASP A 705 -31.82 5.87 7.47
CA ASP A 705 -33.21 6.29 7.27
C ASP A 705 -33.99 6.45 8.59
N TYR A 706 -33.30 6.62 9.72
CA TYR A 706 -33.95 6.74 11.03
C TYR A 706 -34.77 8.03 11.15
N ASP A 707 -36.07 7.90 11.45
CA ASP A 707 -36.98 9.03 11.60
C ASP A 707 -36.89 9.66 13.00
N TYR A 708 -35.96 10.62 13.13
CA TYR A 708 -35.81 11.40 14.35
C TYR A 708 -37.04 12.28 14.67
N VAL A 709 -37.74 12.78 13.66
CA VAL A 709 -38.87 13.71 13.83
C VAL A 709 -40.06 13.00 14.44
N LEU A 710 -40.37 11.79 13.97
CA LEU A 710 -41.45 10.96 14.50
C LEU A 710 -41.25 10.72 16.00
N ILE A 711 -40.07 10.27 16.41
CA ILE A 711 -39.80 9.92 17.81
C ILE A 711 -39.81 11.16 18.71
N SER A 712 -39.19 12.26 18.26
CA SER A 712 -39.25 13.52 19.00
C SER A 712 -40.70 14.02 19.14
N SER A 713 -41.50 13.96 18.09
CA SER A 713 -42.93 14.35 18.11
C SER A 713 -43.74 13.50 19.09
N VAL A 714 -43.58 12.17 19.04
CA VAL A 714 -44.26 11.25 19.95
C VAL A 714 -43.87 11.51 21.40
N LEU A 715 -42.58 11.76 21.68
CA LEU A 715 -42.11 12.10 23.04
C LEU A 715 -42.77 13.38 23.55
N PHE A 716 -42.80 14.46 22.76
CA PHE A 716 -43.51 15.67 23.15
C PHE A 716 -45.00 15.41 23.36
N GLY A 717 -45.64 14.67 22.46
CA GLY A 717 -47.04 14.27 22.57
C GLY A 717 -47.33 13.54 23.89
N LEU A 718 -46.48 12.57 24.27
CA LEU A 718 -46.61 11.84 25.53
C LEU A 718 -46.37 12.72 26.75
N VAL A 719 -45.41 13.65 26.71
CA VAL A 719 -45.16 14.61 27.81
C VAL A 719 -46.37 15.52 28.00
N PHE A 720 -46.90 16.11 26.92
CA PHE A 720 -48.10 16.95 26.99
C PHE A 720 -49.32 16.17 27.46
N ALA A 721 -49.54 14.96 26.92
CA ALA A 721 -50.62 14.08 27.35
C ALA A 721 -50.50 13.75 28.85
N THR A 722 -49.29 13.49 29.35
CA THR A 722 -49.04 13.21 30.77
C THR A 722 -49.35 14.42 31.65
N MET A 723 -48.93 15.62 31.23
CA MET A 723 -49.21 16.85 31.99
C MET A 723 -50.71 17.16 32.03
N ILE A 724 -51.40 17.01 30.90
CA ILE A 724 -52.84 17.23 30.78
C ILE A 724 -53.61 16.20 31.62
N THR A 725 -53.28 14.91 31.49
CA THR A 725 -53.94 13.82 32.23
C THR A 725 -53.67 13.89 33.73
N LYS A 726 -52.46 14.27 34.17
CA LYS A 726 -52.15 14.53 35.59
C LYS A 726 -53.09 15.60 36.17
N ARG A 727 -53.25 16.72 35.46
CA ARG A 727 -54.13 17.82 35.91
C ARG A 727 -55.60 17.37 35.92
N LEU A 728 -56.06 16.69 34.88
CA LEU A 728 -57.41 16.12 34.80
C LEU A 728 -57.69 15.14 35.95
N ALA A 729 -56.72 14.27 36.29
CA ALA A 729 -56.85 13.31 37.37
C ALA A 729 -56.91 13.99 38.74
N GLN A 730 -56.06 15.00 39.00
CA GLN A 730 -56.10 15.79 40.23
C GLN A 730 -57.46 16.48 40.41
N VAL A 731 -57.98 17.11 39.35
CA VAL A 731 -59.30 17.74 39.36
C VAL A 731 -60.40 16.71 39.63
N LYS A 732 -60.35 15.54 38.98
CA LYS A 732 -61.35 14.47 39.17
C LYS A 732 -61.32 13.90 40.60
N LEU A 733 -60.15 13.66 41.16
CA LEU A 733 -59.99 13.15 42.53
C LEU A 733 -60.44 14.18 43.56
N LEU A 734 -60.09 15.46 43.37
CA LEU A 734 -60.56 16.56 44.21
C LEU A 734 -62.08 16.63 44.21
N ASN A 735 -62.71 16.66 43.03
CA ASN A 735 -64.17 16.67 42.91
C ASN A 735 -64.84 15.43 43.54
N ARG A 736 -64.16 14.27 43.55
CA ARG A 736 -64.65 13.06 44.23
C ARG A 736 -64.53 13.16 45.75
N ALA A 737 -63.49 13.80 46.27
CA ALA A 737 -63.26 13.94 47.70
C ALA A 737 -64.14 15.01 48.35
N TRP A 738 -64.56 16.03 47.59
CA TRP A 738 -65.44 17.12 48.04
C TRP A 738 -66.94 16.80 47.91
N ARG A 739 -67.28 15.56 47.59
CA ARG A 739 -68.62 15.04 47.44
C ARG A 739 -68.84 13.95 48.48
#